data_AF-A0A1X0U4S5-F1
#
_entry.id   AF-A0A1X0U4S5-F1
#
_cell.length_a   1.000
_cell.length_b   1.000
_cell.length_c   1.000
_cell.angle_alpha   90.00
_cell.angle_beta   90.00
_cell.angle_gamma   90.00
#
_symmetry.space_group_name_H-M   'P 1'
#
loop_
_entity.id
_entity.type
_entity.pdbx_description
1 polymer ?
#
loop_
_entity_poly.entity_id
_entity_poly.type
_entity_poly.pdbx_seq_one_letter_code
_entity_poly.pdbx_strand_id
1 'polypeptide(L)'
;AGAGTTGPTLPAGSIKIPLSAYTGEDVSSGLLTSFHSSIPHGYHLYRHTDGRDYLTPDDPTAPSAFEYKEGWYVSNDGNLAIGQDNAKDLAVTSANQSSNYPDDNSVAKIVDPSQNLKVFGSDTPNNITVDNTKITSVHSGVGEDNIDAKNGAKLLGISGGSGSDGITVESGSFVNKLYGDNKTQNDIHEKRVHPDLDIEDKGAAADTIKVTGSGTQVNFIGAGDGDDTITVDKGAKVKLVLADEGNDNVTVSDSGTYVSAINGRGGDDTILVEKGAKVDGIVGRWGNDKITVKDADTVVTENVEGNEDGDTIKILDGAKVKGYVSGGRGESPSIYGGAADSDKDNITVENSTVEGVVEGGIWGGNDGMKIKNSHIGGISGGFGENKIDISNVTNLDAKTIWGNKFKDTVNIDGTLKNSTIITVEGEDIVNINAGATIDKIDINTGADKDTVNINANITADVGKQSNITTEGGIDTVNIASGVTLTRTVISTGAGEETIKINAGKTGVADRITFEGSSLDTGADKDIVEITNTMFKKGSNGESSNLNTGDGGDIITIKEGTIFQDNSVITTGLGNDKVYLESGVQFNKATVWADDGDDEIHVNGAEFNGPRGIGGVSGGAGNDKIFINDGTKFTGGSILGDGGATLDPINGPGNDEITISGTNTVLDNVNIDTGDANAVGGAKDTVKIEDAKLKYTNIRSGNGNDEITITGNANLTGGFNRSGSGDDTITVSGNAILNNTYLQGEQGSDTITISGNVKAKGGNFNTGAGANDKININGNAELDGTTLQFEGDKSTDKATLNVTGNAVLKDVTIQASQSLGEQYMNFHQSGEAKVKSLMGSQNKDVIDIAGDFTYTNVGNNLQTYGGDDEIKMHGGATVKVKADMGEGIDTLTIDNATLKDSQVNMDGGNDKVYINAGANLTGTRIYTGDGEDKVYVRGGTFSEAEIGLDKGKNEVNIESGAVFGDRDAGLNAFNEHKTYIRSDHGNDSEDTINVKAGATVKNAEIQTYGGEDTLNIDGTVINSNIKLGSGNDTVSIGKNASIDGSSTIDGGDDIDTLKIADGSIDFSRVKNFEKLDLTQGNNDINLSVKDVLDMTDSNNKLRIDGNGDDHVTLQGGIGTWNKSAIPNSDGYTVYTKTEGSHTVTLEIKDVVVHEI
;
A
#
# COMPACT_ATOMS: atom_id res chain seq x y z
N ALA A 1 104.24 -6.64 12.06
CA ALA A 1 105.55 -7.25 11.73
C ALA A 1 105.67 -8.59 12.46
N GLY A 2 105.66 -9.68 11.71
CA GLY A 2 105.84 -11.07 12.14
C GLY A 2 106.18 -11.88 10.88
N ALA A 3 107.22 -12.71 10.95
CA ALA A 3 108.06 -13.18 9.85
C ALA A 3 107.36 -14.06 8.79
N GLY A 4 107.65 -13.78 7.51
CA GLY A 4 107.27 -14.60 6.36
C GLY A 4 108.18 -15.82 6.19
N THR A 5 107.58 -17.00 6.20
CA THR A 5 108.20 -18.27 5.79
C THR A 5 108.21 -18.37 4.27
N THR A 6 109.39 -18.45 3.65
CA THR A 6 109.55 -18.72 2.21
C THR A 6 109.31 -20.20 1.93
N GLY A 7 108.17 -20.52 1.30
CA GLY A 7 107.82 -21.87 0.84
C GLY A 7 108.73 -22.37 -0.31
N PRO A 8 108.59 -23.66 -0.71
CA PRO A 8 109.37 -24.25 -1.81
C PRO A 8 109.10 -23.55 -3.15
N THR A 9 110.15 -23.20 -3.90
CA THR A 9 110.04 -22.58 -5.23
C THR A 9 109.37 -23.52 -6.24
N LEU A 10 108.31 -23.04 -6.91
CA LEU A 10 107.60 -23.76 -7.97
C LEU A 10 108.52 -24.11 -9.16
N PRO A 11 108.37 -25.29 -9.79
CA PRO A 11 109.11 -25.65 -11.01
C PRO A 11 108.83 -24.67 -12.16
N ALA A 12 109.85 -24.41 -12.99
CA ALA A 12 109.73 -23.54 -14.17
C ALA A 12 108.66 -24.10 -15.13
N GLY A 13 107.77 -23.24 -15.62
CA GLY A 13 106.63 -23.64 -16.46
C GLY A 13 105.37 -24.02 -15.69
N SER A 14 105.34 -23.85 -14.36
CA SER A 14 104.11 -23.99 -13.57
C SER A 14 103.12 -22.87 -13.87
N ILE A 15 101.85 -23.22 -14.03
CA ILE A 15 100.76 -22.28 -14.37
C ILE A 15 99.85 -22.16 -13.15
N LYS A 16 99.57 -20.92 -12.70
CA LYS A 16 98.63 -20.66 -11.61
C LYS A 16 97.22 -21.03 -12.08
N ILE A 17 96.51 -21.86 -11.32
CA ILE A 17 95.10 -22.18 -11.62
C ILE A 17 94.23 -21.05 -11.09
N PRO A 18 93.47 -20.33 -11.94
CA PRO A 18 92.61 -19.22 -11.53
C PRO A 18 91.44 -19.69 -10.68
N LEU A 19 90.81 -18.77 -9.95
CA LEU A 19 89.67 -19.07 -9.10
C LEU A 19 88.44 -19.53 -9.89
N SER A 20 88.27 -19.06 -11.13
CA SER A 20 87.26 -19.51 -12.10
C SER A 20 87.27 -21.03 -12.37
N ALA A 21 88.37 -21.72 -12.05
CA ALA A 21 88.49 -23.17 -12.21
C ALA A 21 87.98 -23.97 -10.99
N TYR A 22 87.65 -23.31 -9.88
CA TYR A 22 87.16 -23.93 -8.64
C TYR A 22 85.64 -23.81 -8.53
N THR A 23 85.04 -24.75 -7.80
CA THR A 23 83.59 -24.71 -7.55
C THR A 23 83.27 -23.54 -6.62
N GLY A 24 82.46 -22.58 -7.08
CA GLY A 24 82.13 -21.37 -6.31
C GLY A 24 83.34 -20.49 -5.98
N GLU A 25 84.40 -20.57 -6.80
CA GLU A 25 85.62 -19.74 -6.68
C GLU A 25 86.35 -19.81 -5.35
N ASP A 26 86.08 -20.86 -4.57
CA ASP A 26 86.75 -21.13 -3.30
C ASP A 26 87.85 -22.17 -3.50
N VAL A 27 89.08 -21.81 -3.15
CA VAL A 27 90.26 -22.71 -3.17
C VAL A 27 90.14 -23.89 -2.19
N SER A 28 89.23 -23.79 -1.22
CA SER A 28 88.89 -24.88 -0.29
C SER A 28 87.98 -25.94 -0.93
N SER A 29 87.33 -25.58 -2.04
CA SER A 29 86.49 -26.47 -2.84
C SER A 29 87.30 -27.34 -3.82
N GLY A 30 86.62 -28.29 -4.46
CA GLY A 30 87.21 -29.06 -5.56
C GLY A 30 87.24 -28.26 -6.87
N LEU A 31 88.25 -28.55 -7.71
CA LEU A 31 88.28 -28.06 -9.10
C LEU A 31 87.02 -28.51 -9.85
N LEU A 32 86.52 -27.64 -10.71
CA LEU A 32 85.43 -27.96 -11.60
C LEU A 32 85.80 -29.18 -12.45
N THR A 33 84.87 -30.13 -12.56
CA THR A 33 85.07 -31.32 -13.41
C THR A 33 85.37 -30.92 -14.85
N SER A 34 84.81 -29.80 -15.31
CA SER A 34 85.08 -29.20 -16.61
C SER A 34 86.54 -28.76 -16.78
N PHE A 35 87.19 -28.22 -15.74
CA PHE A 35 88.60 -27.85 -15.75
C PHE A 35 89.50 -29.08 -15.65
N HIS A 36 89.29 -29.92 -14.63
CA HIS A 36 90.15 -31.08 -14.34
C HIS A 36 90.21 -32.06 -15.52
N SER A 37 89.09 -32.27 -16.23
CA SER A 37 89.03 -33.13 -17.43
C SER A 37 89.72 -32.56 -18.67
N SER A 38 90.09 -31.27 -18.67
CA SER A 38 90.75 -30.58 -19.77
C SER A 38 92.26 -30.40 -19.59
N ILE A 39 92.83 -30.86 -18.47
CA ILE A 39 94.28 -30.79 -18.24
C ILE A 39 94.99 -31.70 -19.26
N PRO A 40 95.90 -31.16 -20.11
CA PRO A 40 96.60 -31.96 -21.10
C PRO A 40 97.61 -32.91 -20.46
N HIS A 41 97.89 -34.03 -21.12
CA HIS A 41 98.94 -34.97 -20.69
C HIS A 41 100.30 -34.26 -20.58
N GLY A 42 101.04 -34.52 -19.48
CA GLY A 42 102.35 -33.90 -19.20
C GLY A 42 102.32 -32.83 -18.11
N TYR A 43 101.16 -32.57 -17.50
CA TYR A 43 100.99 -31.71 -16.33
C TYR A 43 100.21 -32.44 -15.22
N HIS A 44 100.54 -32.16 -13.97
CA HIS A 44 99.79 -32.62 -12.80
C HIS A 44 99.42 -31.46 -11.88
N LEU A 45 98.43 -31.70 -11.02
CA LEU A 45 97.97 -30.74 -10.02
C LEU A 45 98.90 -30.73 -8.81
N TYR A 46 99.36 -29.54 -8.40
CA TYR A 46 100.17 -29.34 -7.19
C TYR A 46 99.62 -28.19 -6.34
N ARG A 47 99.22 -28.51 -5.10
CA ARG A 47 98.83 -27.53 -4.08
C ARG A 47 100.08 -26.89 -3.47
N HIS A 48 100.26 -25.59 -3.65
CA HIS A 48 101.38 -24.84 -3.09
C HIS A 48 101.07 -24.33 -1.67
N THR A 49 102.11 -23.89 -0.94
CA THR A 49 101.97 -23.44 0.46
C THR A 49 101.21 -22.13 0.63
N ASP A 50 100.96 -21.39 -0.46
CA ASP A 50 100.07 -20.23 -0.46
C ASP A 50 98.57 -20.60 -0.51
N GLY A 51 98.27 -21.90 -0.55
CA GLY A 51 96.91 -22.42 -0.58
C GLY A 51 96.31 -22.58 -1.98
N ARG A 52 97.02 -22.17 -3.04
CA ARG A 52 96.57 -22.28 -4.45
C ARG A 52 97.08 -23.54 -5.11
N ASP A 53 96.29 -24.09 -6.03
CA ASP A 53 96.77 -25.12 -6.95
C ASP A 53 97.44 -24.52 -8.19
N TYR A 54 98.46 -25.23 -8.66
CA TYR A 54 99.21 -24.94 -9.87
C TYR A 54 99.20 -26.18 -10.77
N LEU A 55 99.16 -25.98 -12.09
CA LEU A 55 99.52 -27.02 -13.05
C LEU A 55 101.04 -27.02 -13.17
N THR A 56 101.69 -28.09 -12.72
CA THR A 56 103.14 -28.25 -12.79
C THR A 56 103.50 -29.28 -13.86
N PRO A 57 104.49 -29.00 -14.73
CA PRO A 57 104.91 -29.96 -15.75
C PRO A 57 105.53 -31.21 -15.12
N ASP A 58 105.19 -32.39 -15.62
CA ASP A 58 105.75 -33.68 -15.19
C ASP A 58 107.27 -33.75 -15.44
N ASP A 59 107.73 -33.08 -16.51
CA ASP A 59 109.13 -32.85 -16.86
C ASP A 59 109.33 -31.36 -17.27
N PRO A 60 109.92 -30.51 -16.41
CA PRO A 60 110.13 -29.09 -16.69
C PRO A 60 111.14 -28.80 -17.81
N THR A 61 111.75 -29.83 -18.41
CA THR A 61 112.65 -29.72 -19.57
C THR A 61 111.97 -30.06 -20.90
N ALA A 62 110.76 -30.61 -20.89
CA ALA A 62 109.97 -30.91 -22.08
C ALA A 62 109.30 -29.64 -22.66
N PRO A 63 109.02 -29.59 -23.97
CA PRO A 63 108.22 -28.51 -24.55
C PRO A 63 106.88 -28.40 -23.83
N SER A 64 106.54 -27.19 -23.40
CA SER A 64 105.27 -26.90 -22.73
C SER A 64 104.08 -27.39 -23.56
N ALA A 65 103.13 -28.05 -22.89
CA ALA A 65 101.84 -28.40 -23.46
C ALA A 65 100.92 -27.17 -23.64
N PHE A 66 101.39 -25.98 -23.23
CA PHE A 66 100.70 -24.70 -23.34
C PHE A 66 101.55 -23.65 -24.09
N GLU A 67 100.87 -22.82 -24.86
CA GLU A 67 101.38 -21.60 -25.48
C GLU A 67 100.95 -20.38 -24.65
N TYR A 68 101.88 -19.47 -24.35
CA TYR A 68 101.58 -18.23 -23.63
C TYR A 68 101.28 -17.10 -24.61
N LYS A 69 100.10 -16.46 -24.49
CA LYS A 69 99.59 -15.38 -25.34
C LYS A 69 99.10 -14.22 -24.50
N GLU A 70 99.93 -13.19 -24.34
CA GLU A 70 99.58 -11.92 -23.68
C GLU A 70 98.83 -12.10 -22.33
N GLY A 71 99.34 -13.01 -21.49
CA GLY A 71 98.78 -13.32 -20.16
C GLY A 71 97.84 -14.53 -20.10
N TRP A 72 97.60 -15.21 -21.22
CA TRP A 72 96.82 -16.45 -21.31
C TRP A 72 97.70 -17.65 -21.62
N TYR A 73 97.48 -18.78 -20.94
CA TYR A 73 98.04 -20.07 -21.32
C TYR A 73 97.00 -20.89 -22.08
N VAL A 74 97.28 -21.22 -23.34
CA VAL A 74 96.38 -21.99 -24.22
C VAL A 74 97.02 -23.34 -24.51
N SER A 75 96.32 -24.44 -24.24
CA SER A 75 96.85 -25.78 -24.46
C SER A 75 97.05 -26.07 -25.96
N ASN A 76 98.08 -26.83 -26.30
CA ASN A 76 98.42 -27.15 -27.69
C ASN A 76 97.36 -28.03 -28.38
N ASP A 77 96.57 -28.77 -27.60
CA ASP A 77 95.39 -29.51 -28.10
C ASP A 77 94.17 -28.60 -28.31
N GLY A 78 94.27 -27.32 -27.91
CA GLY A 78 93.27 -26.28 -28.07
C GLY A 78 92.07 -26.39 -27.13
N ASN A 79 92.08 -27.30 -26.15
CA ASN A 79 90.91 -27.59 -25.31
C ASN A 79 90.83 -26.76 -24.02
N LEU A 80 91.91 -26.08 -23.62
CA LEU A 80 91.97 -25.32 -22.37
C LEU A 80 92.69 -23.98 -22.56
N ALA A 81 92.06 -22.89 -22.12
CA ALA A 81 92.70 -21.57 -21.97
C ALA A 81 92.60 -21.09 -20.52
N ILE A 82 93.71 -20.62 -19.96
CA ILE A 82 93.86 -20.23 -18.55
C ILE A 82 94.40 -18.80 -18.48
N GLY A 83 93.62 -17.88 -17.94
CA GLY A 83 94.01 -16.50 -17.68
C GLY A 83 94.93 -16.40 -16.45
N GLN A 84 95.90 -15.50 -16.48
CA GLN A 84 96.72 -15.14 -15.33
C GLN A 84 96.39 -13.72 -14.89
N ASP A 85 96.79 -13.30 -13.68
CA ASP A 85 96.46 -11.97 -13.11
C ASP A 85 96.95 -10.76 -13.95
N ASN A 86 97.78 -10.98 -14.96
CA ASN A 86 98.24 -9.97 -15.92
C ASN A 86 97.63 -10.14 -17.33
N ALA A 87 96.59 -10.99 -17.46
CA ALA A 87 95.86 -11.22 -18.69
C ALA A 87 95.34 -9.92 -19.29
N LYS A 88 95.52 -9.77 -20.60
CA LYS A 88 94.78 -8.79 -21.40
C LYS A 88 93.41 -9.36 -21.77
N ASP A 89 92.55 -8.51 -22.30
CA ASP A 89 91.29 -8.92 -22.92
C ASP A 89 91.53 -10.04 -23.95
N LEU A 90 90.57 -10.95 -24.09
CA LEU A 90 90.69 -12.15 -24.93
C LEU A 90 89.65 -12.12 -26.05
N ALA A 91 90.10 -12.32 -27.29
CA ALA A 91 89.23 -12.58 -28.44
C ALA A 91 89.42 -14.02 -28.94
N VAL A 92 88.40 -14.83 -28.76
CA VAL A 92 88.28 -16.19 -29.31
C VAL A 92 87.50 -16.11 -30.61
N THR A 93 88.19 -16.22 -31.75
CA THR A 93 87.64 -15.78 -33.04
C THR A 93 87.94 -16.75 -34.17
N SER A 94 87.16 -16.70 -35.24
CA SER A 94 87.49 -17.39 -36.50
C SER A 94 88.57 -16.64 -37.29
N ALA A 95 89.29 -17.33 -38.17
CA ALA A 95 90.24 -16.70 -39.08
C ALA A 95 89.61 -15.55 -39.90
N ASN A 96 88.32 -15.67 -40.24
CA ASN A 96 87.59 -14.67 -41.01
C ASN A 96 87.30 -13.37 -40.25
N GLN A 97 87.29 -13.40 -38.91
CA GLN A 97 87.01 -12.24 -38.07
C GLN A 97 88.25 -11.76 -37.28
N SER A 98 89.36 -12.50 -37.35
CA SER A 98 90.58 -12.18 -36.60
C SER A 98 91.15 -10.78 -36.90
N SER A 99 90.87 -10.17 -38.06
CA SER A 99 91.30 -8.82 -38.40
C SER A 99 90.58 -7.71 -37.63
N ASN A 100 89.44 -8.03 -37.01
CA ASN A 100 88.70 -7.07 -36.18
C ASN A 100 89.43 -6.73 -34.89
N TYR A 101 90.44 -7.54 -34.54
CA TYR A 101 91.28 -7.36 -33.37
C TYR A 101 92.71 -7.04 -33.89
N PRO A 102 93.35 -5.94 -33.48
CA PRO A 102 94.69 -5.56 -33.96
C PRO A 102 95.81 -6.43 -33.35
N ASP A 103 96.93 -6.61 -34.05
CA ASP A 103 98.13 -7.34 -33.57
C ASP A 103 99.10 -6.36 -32.86
N ASP A 104 98.59 -5.57 -31.91
CA ASP A 104 99.35 -4.52 -31.19
C ASP A 104 99.50 -4.82 -29.68
N ASN A 105 99.25 -6.06 -29.28
CA ASN A 105 99.28 -6.57 -27.91
C ASN A 105 98.24 -5.93 -26.96
N SER A 106 97.21 -5.26 -27.49
CA SER A 106 96.09 -4.77 -26.70
C SER A 106 95.11 -5.88 -26.28
N VAL A 107 94.94 -6.90 -27.13
CA VAL A 107 94.01 -8.03 -26.95
C VAL A 107 94.70 -9.34 -27.32
N ALA A 108 94.60 -10.36 -26.47
CA ALA A 108 95.03 -11.73 -26.75
C ALA A 108 94.08 -12.41 -27.73
N LYS A 109 94.59 -13.25 -28.65
CA LYS A 109 93.75 -13.92 -29.65
C LYS A 109 93.91 -15.43 -29.67
N ILE A 110 92.80 -16.13 -29.75
CA ILE A 110 92.72 -17.56 -30.10
C ILE A 110 91.95 -17.67 -31.41
N VAL A 111 92.67 -17.91 -32.50
CA VAL A 111 92.11 -17.99 -33.85
C VAL A 111 91.81 -19.45 -34.21
N ASP A 112 90.63 -19.71 -34.76
CA ASP A 112 90.12 -21.05 -35.12
C ASP A 112 90.23 -22.06 -33.96
N PRO A 113 89.58 -21.79 -32.81
CA PRO A 113 89.69 -22.63 -31.61
C PRO A 113 89.09 -24.03 -31.81
N SER A 114 89.50 -24.96 -30.94
CA SER A 114 88.82 -26.26 -30.78
C SER A 114 87.37 -26.03 -30.33
N GLN A 115 86.44 -26.84 -30.85
CA GLN A 115 85.05 -26.84 -30.36
C GLN A 115 84.94 -27.27 -28.89
N ASN A 116 85.97 -27.95 -28.37
CA ASN A 116 86.05 -28.38 -26.98
C ASN A 116 86.76 -27.36 -26.08
N LEU A 117 87.15 -26.19 -26.61
CA LEU A 117 87.83 -25.15 -25.83
C LEU A 117 86.97 -24.71 -24.65
N LYS A 118 87.57 -24.73 -23.46
CA LYS A 118 87.04 -24.14 -22.24
C LYS A 118 87.98 -23.03 -21.80
N VAL A 119 87.43 -21.85 -21.59
CA VAL A 119 88.16 -20.66 -21.16
C VAL A 119 87.90 -20.44 -19.68
N PHE A 120 88.97 -20.30 -18.90
CA PHE A 120 88.95 -19.95 -17.49
C PHE A 120 89.75 -18.66 -17.34
N GLY A 121 89.06 -17.55 -17.09
CA GLY A 121 89.65 -16.22 -16.97
C GLY A 121 90.34 -16.03 -15.63
N SER A 122 90.96 -14.86 -15.47
CA SER A 122 91.93 -14.62 -14.41
C SER A 122 91.27 -14.30 -13.06
N ASP A 123 92.09 -14.04 -12.03
CA ASP A 123 91.60 -13.53 -10.74
C ASP A 123 91.41 -11.98 -10.77
N THR A 124 91.36 -11.38 -11.96
CA THR A 124 91.25 -9.93 -12.17
C THR A 124 90.33 -9.63 -13.37
N PRO A 125 89.66 -8.46 -13.41
CA PRO A 125 88.75 -8.07 -14.49
C PRO A 125 89.31 -8.25 -15.92
N ASN A 126 88.53 -8.89 -16.79
CA ASN A 126 88.86 -9.24 -18.17
C ASN A 126 87.63 -9.08 -19.09
N ASN A 127 87.85 -8.59 -20.31
CA ASN A 127 86.85 -8.70 -21.38
C ASN A 127 87.15 -9.93 -22.27
N ILE A 128 86.20 -10.85 -22.38
CA ILE A 128 86.30 -12.08 -23.17
C ILE A 128 85.27 -12.03 -24.30
N THR A 129 85.72 -11.92 -25.54
CA THR A 129 84.88 -11.95 -26.74
C THR A 129 84.96 -13.30 -27.44
N VAL A 130 83.82 -13.88 -27.80
CA VAL A 130 83.70 -15.07 -28.67
C VAL A 130 83.02 -14.66 -29.95
N ASP A 131 83.74 -14.71 -31.07
CA ASP A 131 83.33 -14.09 -32.34
C ASP A 131 83.32 -15.10 -33.50
N ASN A 132 82.11 -15.42 -33.99
CA ASN A 132 81.88 -16.33 -35.12
C ASN A 132 82.61 -17.69 -34.99
N THR A 133 82.62 -18.26 -33.80
CA THR A 133 83.26 -19.54 -33.54
C THR A 133 82.48 -20.39 -32.55
N LYS A 134 82.80 -21.68 -32.49
CA LYS A 134 82.17 -22.64 -31.57
C LYS A 134 83.18 -23.09 -30.53
N ILE A 135 82.83 -22.95 -29.26
CA ILE A 135 83.61 -23.45 -28.12
C ILE A 135 82.69 -24.11 -27.09
N THR A 136 83.26 -24.73 -26.06
CA THR A 136 82.47 -25.37 -25.01
C THR A 136 81.98 -24.34 -23.99
N SER A 137 82.88 -23.63 -23.30
CA SER A 137 82.46 -22.66 -22.28
C SER A 137 83.45 -21.54 -22.03
N VAL A 138 82.93 -20.47 -21.42
CA VAL A 138 83.69 -19.38 -20.79
C VAL A 138 83.31 -19.32 -19.32
N HIS A 139 84.31 -19.23 -18.45
CA HIS A 139 84.21 -18.92 -17.03
C HIS A 139 85.13 -17.72 -16.78
N SER A 140 84.60 -16.53 -16.55
CA SER A 140 85.39 -15.27 -16.55
C SER A 140 86.25 -15.11 -15.29
N GLY A 141 85.69 -15.37 -14.11
CA GLY A 141 86.44 -15.43 -12.86
C GLY A 141 86.10 -14.31 -11.89
N VAL A 142 87.13 -13.74 -11.23
CA VAL A 142 86.92 -12.80 -10.12
C VAL A 142 87.09 -11.36 -10.60
N GLY A 143 86.12 -10.51 -10.26
CA GLY A 143 86.12 -9.08 -10.57
C GLY A 143 85.00 -8.73 -11.55
N GLU A 144 84.91 -7.47 -11.98
CA GLU A 144 83.93 -7.04 -12.99
C GLU A 144 84.39 -7.46 -14.39
N ASP A 145 83.94 -8.61 -14.86
CA ASP A 145 84.27 -9.18 -16.15
C ASP A 145 83.22 -8.83 -17.22
N ASN A 146 83.61 -8.84 -18.50
CA ASN A 146 82.63 -8.74 -19.60
C ASN A 146 82.79 -9.87 -20.60
N ILE A 147 81.70 -10.55 -20.97
CA ILE A 147 81.67 -11.63 -21.95
C ILE A 147 80.80 -11.23 -23.13
N ASP A 148 81.34 -11.24 -24.34
CA ASP A 148 80.62 -10.87 -25.57
C ASP A 148 80.62 -12.02 -26.58
N ALA A 149 79.47 -12.68 -26.77
CA ALA A 149 79.28 -13.73 -27.76
C ALA A 149 78.54 -13.18 -28.99
N LYS A 150 79.27 -13.00 -30.10
CA LYS A 150 78.75 -12.30 -31.29
C LYS A 150 79.02 -13.01 -32.62
N ASN A 151 78.37 -12.49 -33.66
CA ASN A 151 78.49 -12.88 -35.05
C ASN A 151 78.30 -14.40 -35.29
N GLY A 152 77.32 -15.03 -34.64
CA GLY A 152 77.04 -16.46 -34.81
C GLY A 152 77.90 -17.38 -33.94
N ALA A 153 78.46 -16.87 -32.85
CA ALA A 153 79.18 -17.67 -31.86
C ALA A 153 78.29 -18.79 -31.28
N LYS A 154 78.89 -19.93 -30.91
CA LYS A 154 78.16 -21.08 -30.33
C LYS A 154 78.85 -21.60 -29.08
N LEU A 155 78.17 -21.55 -27.95
CA LEU A 155 78.69 -22.00 -26.65
C LEU A 155 77.71 -22.96 -25.96
N LEU A 156 78.26 -23.93 -25.21
CA LEU A 156 77.46 -24.76 -24.30
C LEU A 156 77.22 -24.08 -22.95
N GLY A 157 78.14 -23.20 -22.51
CA GLY A 157 78.04 -22.52 -21.22
C GLY A 157 78.77 -21.18 -21.17
N ILE A 158 78.21 -20.19 -20.49
CA ILE A 158 78.88 -18.98 -20.01
C ILE A 158 78.62 -18.88 -18.51
N SER A 159 79.64 -18.47 -17.75
CA SER A 159 79.57 -18.14 -16.33
C SER A 159 80.33 -16.83 -16.12
N GLY A 160 79.66 -15.81 -15.59
CA GLY A 160 80.27 -14.51 -15.23
C GLY A 160 81.35 -14.73 -14.19
N GLY A 161 81.01 -15.25 -13.02
CA GLY A 161 82.03 -15.54 -12.02
C GLY A 161 81.64 -15.10 -10.62
N SER A 162 82.50 -14.32 -9.98
CA SER A 162 82.12 -13.47 -8.85
C SER A 162 82.50 -12.02 -9.16
N GLY A 163 81.57 -11.09 -8.92
CA GLY A 163 81.73 -9.68 -9.28
C GLY A 163 80.54 -9.20 -10.10
N SER A 164 80.50 -7.91 -10.44
CA SER A 164 79.44 -7.34 -11.27
C SER A 164 79.80 -7.47 -12.75
N ASP A 165 79.28 -8.51 -13.39
CA ASP A 165 79.68 -8.96 -14.71
C ASP A 165 78.73 -8.52 -15.83
N GLY A 166 79.28 -8.21 -17.00
CA GLY A 166 78.55 -7.85 -18.20
C GLY A 166 78.54 -8.95 -19.25
N ILE A 167 77.42 -9.66 -19.44
CA ILE A 167 77.30 -10.73 -20.43
C ILE A 167 76.41 -10.31 -21.59
N THR A 168 76.97 -10.18 -22.79
CA THR A 168 76.22 -9.91 -24.03
C THR A 168 76.24 -11.10 -24.99
N VAL A 169 75.07 -11.50 -25.49
CA VAL A 169 74.91 -12.49 -26.56
C VAL A 169 74.16 -11.82 -27.71
N GLU A 170 74.79 -11.74 -28.89
CA GLU A 170 74.24 -10.99 -30.00
C GLU A 170 74.50 -11.58 -31.38
N SER A 171 73.93 -10.94 -32.40
CA SER A 171 74.30 -11.13 -33.81
C SER A 171 74.19 -12.59 -34.29
N GLY A 172 73.11 -13.28 -33.94
CA GLY A 172 72.81 -14.65 -34.41
C GLY A 172 73.49 -15.76 -33.62
N SER A 173 74.06 -15.44 -32.46
CA SER A 173 74.81 -16.38 -31.60
C SER A 173 73.88 -17.32 -30.83
N PHE A 174 74.42 -18.46 -30.39
CA PHE A 174 73.72 -19.47 -29.60
C PHE A 174 74.47 -19.81 -28.32
N VAL A 175 73.80 -19.73 -27.17
CA VAL A 175 74.33 -20.17 -25.87
C VAL A 175 73.35 -21.12 -25.21
N ASN A 176 73.80 -22.31 -24.80
CA ASN A 176 72.90 -23.26 -24.17
C ASN A 176 72.61 -22.93 -22.69
N LYS A 177 73.61 -22.52 -21.92
CA LYS A 177 73.43 -22.07 -20.53
C LYS A 177 74.23 -20.80 -20.29
N LEU A 178 73.60 -19.79 -19.72
CA LEU A 178 74.23 -18.54 -19.35
C LEU A 178 73.95 -18.34 -17.87
N TYR A 179 75.02 -18.17 -17.10
CA TYR A 179 74.97 -17.87 -15.69
C TYR A 179 75.68 -16.53 -15.45
N GLY A 180 75.07 -15.62 -14.71
CA GLY A 180 75.78 -14.46 -14.17
C GLY A 180 76.77 -14.96 -13.12
N ASP A 181 76.26 -15.65 -12.11
CA ASP A 181 77.08 -16.25 -11.05
C ASP A 181 77.46 -17.73 -11.26
N ASN A 182 78.46 -18.18 -10.49
CA ASN A 182 78.87 -19.59 -10.47
C ASN A 182 77.93 -20.53 -9.70
N LYS A 183 77.09 -20.01 -8.80
CA LYS A 183 76.11 -20.76 -8.02
C LYS A 183 74.73 -20.24 -8.38
N THR A 184 73.92 -21.04 -9.04
CA THR A 184 72.55 -20.66 -9.41
C THR A 184 71.64 -21.88 -9.31
N GLN A 185 70.43 -21.67 -8.80
CA GLN A 185 69.34 -22.60 -8.48
C GLN A 185 69.04 -22.82 -6.97
N ASN A 186 69.65 -22.09 -6.03
CA ASN A 186 69.48 -22.38 -4.60
C ASN A 186 68.79 -21.25 -3.84
N ASP A 187 67.47 -21.27 -3.84
CA ASP A 187 66.61 -20.29 -3.16
C ASP A 187 66.49 -20.57 -1.64
N ILE A 188 66.40 -19.51 -0.84
CA ILE A 188 66.24 -19.57 0.63
C ILE A 188 64.96 -20.33 1.05
N HIS A 189 63.89 -20.24 0.26
CA HIS A 189 62.61 -20.91 0.45
C HIS A 189 62.71 -22.40 0.10
N GLU A 190 63.45 -22.75 -0.96
CA GLU A 190 63.69 -24.14 -1.35
C GLU A 190 64.53 -24.88 -0.30
N LYS A 191 65.49 -24.20 0.34
CA LYS A 191 66.22 -24.74 1.51
C LYS A 191 65.31 -25.02 2.70
N ARG A 192 64.22 -24.26 2.88
CA ARG A 192 63.28 -24.48 3.98
C ARG A 192 62.54 -25.81 3.84
N VAL A 193 62.25 -26.23 2.61
CA VAL A 193 61.65 -27.53 2.27
C VAL A 193 62.71 -28.64 2.19
N HIS A 194 63.93 -28.29 1.76
CA HIS A 194 65.09 -29.17 1.64
C HIS A 194 66.30 -28.63 2.44
N PRO A 195 66.36 -28.88 3.77
CA PRO A 195 67.33 -28.26 4.68
C PRO A 195 68.81 -28.55 4.36
N ASP A 196 69.04 -29.60 3.57
CA ASP A 196 70.38 -30.06 3.16
C ASP A 196 70.99 -29.19 2.04
N LEU A 197 70.24 -28.23 1.47
CA LEU A 197 70.74 -27.30 0.46
C LEU A 197 71.69 -26.25 1.07
N ASP A 198 72.83 -26.05 0.42
CA ASP A 198 73.81 -25.02 0.76
C ASP A 198 73.53 -23.75 -0.05
N ILE A 199 72.91 -22.76 0.59
CA ILE A 199 72.48 -21.47 0.02
C ILE A 199 73.46 -20.32 0.33
N GLU A 200 74.56 -20.56 1.05
CA GLU A 200 75.44 -19.44 1.41
C GLU A 200 76.28 -19.05 0.19
N ASP A 201 75.74 -18.18 -0.66
CA ASP A 201 76.52 -17.43 -1.62
C ASP A 201 77.25 -16.30 -0.89
N LYS A 202 78.56 -16.21 -1.12
CA LYS A 202 79.43 -15.17 -0.56
C LYS A 202 79.92 -14.21 -1.65
N GLY A 203 79.24 -14.19 -2.80
CA GLY A 203 79.63 -13.45 -4.01
C GLY A 203 78.52 -12.67 -4.73
N ALA A 204 77.27 -12.66 -4.24
CA ALA A 204 76.12 -12.00 -4.87
C ALA A 204 76.39 -10.52 -5.26
N ALA A 205 76.73 -10.29 -6.52
CA ALA A 205 76.99 -8.98 -7.09
C ALA A 205 76.07 -8.79 -8.30
N ALA A 206 75.67 -7.55 -8.55
CA ALA A 206 74.71 -7.24 -9.60
C ALA A 206 75.34 -7.41 -11.00
N ASP A 207 74.76 -8.29 -11.80
CA ASP A 207 75.16 -8.62 -13.17
C ASP A 207 74.29 -7.93 -14.21
N THR A 208 74.84 -7.74 -15.41
CA THR A 208 74.12 -7.22 -16.57
C THR A 208 74.17 -8.22 -17.72
N ILE A 209 73.04 -8.89 -17.97
CA ILE A 209 72.89 -9.89 -19.02
C ILE A 209 72.05 -9.31 -20.17
N LYS A 210 72.58 -9.32 -21.39
CA LYS A 210 71.90 -8.82 -22.59
C LYS A 210 71.89 -9.83 -23.73
N VAL A 211 70.72 -10.21 -24.20
CA VAL A 211 70.52 -11.08 -25.37
C VAL A 211 69.79 -10.30 -26.47
N THR A 212 70.49 -10.00 -27.57
CA THR A 212 69.98 -9.07 -28.59
C THR A 212 70.11 -9.59 -30.03
N GLY A 213 69.18 -9.19 -30.88
CA GLY A 213 69.29 -9.34 -32.33
C GLY A 213 68.66 -10.62 -32.90
N SER A 214 68.17 -10.50 -34.13
CA SER A 214 67.47 -11.60 -34.82
C SER A 214 68.37 -12.82 -35.03
N GLY A 215 67.83 -14.00 -34.71
CA GLY A 215 68.53 -15.29 -34.84
C GLY A 215 69.35 -15.68 -33.60
N THR A 216 69.59 -14.74 -32.68
CA THR A 216 70.25 -14.99 -31.40
C THR A 216 69.37 -15.85 -30.49
N GLN A 217 69.96 -16.86 -29.86
CA GLN A 217 69.24 -17.85 -29.05
C GLN A 217 69.98 -18.20 -27.76
N VAL A 218 69.28 -18.14 -26.61
CA VAL A 218 69.77 -18.65 -25.33
C VAL A 218 68.78 -19.63 -24.73
N ASN A 219 69.20 -20.84 -24.34
CA ASN A 219 68.25 -21.81 -23.80
C ASN A 219 67.94 -21.57 -22.31
N PHE A 220 68.89 -21.06 -21.53
CA PHE A 220 68.71 -20.84 -20.10
C PHE A 220 69.56 -19.66 -19.66
N ILE A 221 68.96 -18.73 -18.93
CA ILE A 221 69.61 -17.66 -18.17
C ILE A 221 69.30 -17.93 -16.70
N GLY A 222 70.33 -18.01 -15.86
CA GLY A 222 70.24 -17.90 -14.41
C GLY A 222 71.09 -16.70 -14.00
N ALA A 223 70.50 -15.65 -13.44
CA ALA A 223 71.22 -14.41 -13.22
C ALA A 223 72.17 -14.58 -12.02
N GLY A 224 71.65 -14.88 -10.84
CA GLY A 224 72.50 -15.01 -9.65
C GLY A 224 71.75 -14.60 -8.40
N ASP A 225 72.46 -14.45 -7.29
CA ASP A 225 71.88 -13.96 -6.04
C ASP A 225 71.94 -12.41 -5.93
N GLY A 226 72.45 -11.74 -6.97
CA GLY A 226 72.63 -10.28 -7.05
C GLY A 226 71.39 -9.54 -7.58
N ASP A 227 71.34 -8.22 -7.40
CA ASP A 227 70.30 -7.39 -8.04
C ASP A 227 70.61 -7.24 -9.55
N ASP A 228 70.19 -8.21 -10.36
CA ASP A 228 70.65 -8.37 -11.73
C ASP A 228 69.79 -7.62 -12.75
N THR A 229 70.37 -7.33 -13.91
CA THR A 229 69.69 -6.69 -15.04
C THR A 229 69.73 -7.59 -16.26
N ILE A 230 68.58 -8.16 -16.65
CA ILE A 230 68.43 -9.04 -17.80
C ILE A 230 67.64 -8.34 -18.90
N THR A 231 68.22 -8.19 -20.10
CA THR A 231 67.55 -7.61 -21.28
C THR A 231 67.51 -8.60 -22.44
N VAL A 232 66.33 -8.87 -22.99
CA VAL A 232 66.13 -9.66 -24.22
C VAL A 232 65.43 -8.79 -25.25
N ASP A 233 66.09 -8.48 -26.38
CA ASP A 233 65.53 -7.51 -27.34
C ASP A 233 65.81 -7.85 -28.84
N LYS A 234 65.22 -7.04 -29.74
CA LYS A 234 65.49 -7.01 -31.18
C LYS A 234 65.43 -8.35 -31.93
N GLY A 235 64.48 -9.22 -31.57
CA GLY A 235 64.25 -10.49 -32.28
C GLY A 235 65.01 -11.69 -31.71
N ALA A 236 65.65 -11.55 -30.55
CA ALA A 236 66.30 -12.64 -29.84
C ALA A 236 65.29 -13.64 -29.26
N LYS A 237 65.75 -14.87 -29.00
CA LYS A 237 64.92 -15.92 -28.39
C LYS A 237 65.56 -16.50 -27.14
N VAL A 238 64.83 -16.52 -26.03
CA VAL A 238 65.26 -17.17 -24.79
C VAL A 238 64.24 -18.23 -24.38
N LYS A 239 64.66 -19.40 -23.91
CA LYS A 239 63.69 -20.41 -23.45
C LYS A 239 63.28 -20.18 -21.98
N LEU A 240 64.22 -19.99 -21.06
CA LEU A 240 63.90 -19.68 -19.66
C LEU A 240 64.82 -18.59 -19.14
N VAL A 241 64.23 -17.57 -18.54
CA VAL A 241 64.91 -16.60 -17.67
C VAL A 241 64.55 -16.96 -16.23
N LEU A 242 65.57 -17.26 -15.44
CA LEU A 242 65.50 -17.43 -14.00
C LEU A 242 66.33 -16.29 -13.39
N ALA A 243 65.68 -15.40 -12.65
CA ALA A 243 66.35 -14.24 -12.06
C ALA A 243 67.12 -14.69 -10.80
N ASP A 244 66.49 -15.54 -9.97
CA ASP A 244 67.04 -16.20 -8.77
C ASP A 244 66.85 -15.32 -7.51
N GLU A 245 67.83 -15.14 -6.64
CA GLU A 245 67.65 -14.26 -5.45
C GLU A 245 68.12 -12.85 -5.78
N GLY A 246 67.46 -11.80 -5.28
CA GLY A 246 67.83 -10.41 -5.57
C GLY A 246 66.66 -9.60 -6.09
N ASN A 247 66.80 -8.28 -6.20
CA ASN A 247 65.76 -7.42 -6.77
C ASN A 247 66.05 -7.20 -8.26
N ASP A 248 65.66 -8.18 -9.07
CA ASP A 248 66.09 -8.26 -10.46
C ASP A 248 65.28 -7.36 -11.40
N ASN A 249 65.90 -6.98 -12.51
CA ASN A 249 65.30 -6.18 -13.56
C ASN A 249 65.30 -6.95 -14.88
N VAL A 250 64.18 -7.60 -15.21
CA VAL A 250 64.01 -8.36 -16.45
C VAL A 250 63.23 -7.55 -17.48
N THR A 251 63.83 -7.22 -18.63
CA THR A 251 63.18 -6.52 -19.75
C THR A 251 63.16 -7.38 -21.01
N VAL A 252 61.99 -7.58 -21.60
CA VAL A 252 61.80 -8.24 -22.90
C VAL A 252 61.11 -7.28 -23.86
N SER A 253 61.79 -6.88 -24.95
CA SER A 253 61.29 -5.84 -25.85
C SER A 253 61.46 -6.13 -27.34
N ASP A 254 60.74 -5.36 -28.15
CA ASP A 254 60.75 -5.33 -29.61
C ASP A 254 60.08 -6.52 -30.31
N SER A 255 59.47 -6.21 -31.46
CA SER A 255 58.80 -7.20 -32.31
C SER A 255 59.73 -8.32 -32.77
N GLY A 256 59.24 -9.56 -32.66
CA GLY A 256 59.95 -10.77 -33.03
C GLY A 256 60.81 -11.36 -31.91
N THR A 257 60.99 -10.64 -30.79
CA THR A 257 61.62 -11.17 -29.57
C THR A 257 60.67 -12.17 -28.91
N TYR A 258 61.23 -13.28 -28.42
CA TYR A 258 60.44 -14.34 -27.81
C TYR A 258 61.11 -14.95 -26.58
N VAL A 259 60.40 -15.03 -25.45
CA VAL A 259 60.82 -15.76 -24.24
C VAL A 259 59.79 -16.82 -23.90
N SER A 260 60.15 -18.08 -23.68
CA SER A 260 59.12 -19.08 -23.28
C SER A 260 58.64 -18.83 -21.85
N ALA A 261 59.53 -18.67 -20.87
CA ALA A 261 59.13 -18.37 -19.50
C ALA A 261 60.09 -17.39 -18.81
N ILE A 262 59.53 -16.53 -17.96
CA ILE A 262 60.25 -15.69 -17.00
C ILE A 262 59.82 -16.12 -15.59
N ASN A 263 60.79 -16.32 -14.71
CA ASN A 263 60.57 -16.67 -13.31
C ASN A 263 61.50 -15.78 -12.46
N GLY A 264 60.92 -14.89 -11.65
CA GLY A 264 61.65 -14.00 -10.74
C GLY A 264 62.40 -14.79 -9.68
N ARG A 265 61.66 -15.59 -8.89
CA ARG A 265 62.09 -16.31 -7.68
C ARG A 265 62.10 -15.40 -6.46
N GLY A 266 63.24 -15.06 -5.86
CA GLY A 266 63.29 -14.44 -4.54
C GLY A 266 63.72 -12.99 -4.62
N GLY A 267 62.95 -12.07 -4.04
CA GLY A 267 63.27 -10.64 -3.98
C GLY A 267 62.20 -9.78 -4.63
N ASP A 268 62.31 -8.44 -4.53
CA ASP A 268 61.29 -7.54 -5.12
C ASP A 268 61.61 -7.28 -6.61
N ASP A 269 61.24 -8.20 -7.50
CA ASP A 269 61.63 -8.16 -8.91
C ASP A 269 60.85 -7.12 -9.72
N THR A 270 61.44 -6.69 -10.84
CA THR A 270 60.81 -5.82 -11.84
C THR A 270 60.89 -6.47 -13.21
N ILE A 271 59.74 -6.94 -13.70
CA ILE A 271 59.61 -7.61 -15.01
C ILE A 271 58.84 -6.71 -15.98
N LEU A 272 59.43 -6.37 -17.12
CA LEU A 272 58.84 -5.54 -18.18
C LEU A 272 58.82 -6.26 -19.52
N VAL A 273 57.64 -6.42 -20.11
CA VAL A 273 57.45 -6.94 -21.48
C VAL A 273 56.79 -5.85 -22.34
N GLU A 274 57.43 -5.42 -23.42
CA GLU A 274 56.98 -4.25 -24.19
C GLU A 274 57.28 -4.31 -25.71
N LYS A 275 56.78 -3.31 -26.46
CA LYS A 275 57.13 -3.05 -27.87
C LYS A 275 56.93 -4.23 -28.84
N GLY A 276 55.91 -5.05 -28.65
CA GLY A 276 55.58 -6.14 -29.58
C GLY A 276 56.30 -7.47 -29.30
N ALA A 277 56.95 -7.61 -28.15
CA ALA A 277 57.57 -8.85 -27.72
C ALA A 277 56.54 -9.93 -27.38
N LYS A 278 56.95 -11.21 -27.44
CA LYS A 278 56.12 -12.35 -27.05
C LYS A 278 56.74 -13.11 -25.88
N VAL A 279 55.96 -13.37 -24.84
CA VAL A 279 56.31 -14.29 -23.75
C VAL A 279 55.26 -15.40 -23.67
N ASP A 280 55.59 -16.64 -23.27
CA ASP A 280 54.53 -17.61 -22.97
C ASP A 280 53.98 -17.38 -21.56
N GLY A 281 54.77 -17.56 -20.50
CA GLY A 281 54.35 -17.31 -19.11
C GLY A 281 55.31 -16.44 -18.29
N ILE A 282 54.76 -15.73 -17.29
CA ILE A 282 55.51 -14.89 -16.35
C ILE A 282 55.07 -15.26 -14.93
N VAL A 283 56.04 -15.52 -14.05
CA VAL A 283 55.81 -15.73 -12.61
C VAL A 283 56.81 -14.88 -11.83
N GLY A 284 56.33 -14.09 -10.87
CA GLY A 284 57.13 -13.35 -9.91
C GLY A 284 57.82 -14.30 -8.92
N ARG A 285 57.02 -14.92 -8.05
CA ARG A 285 57.30 -15.90 -6.98
C ARG A 285 57.25 -15.27 -5.59
N TRP A 286 58.40 -15.00 -4.97
CA TRP A 286 58.57 -14.59 -3.58
C TRP A 286 59.11 -13.16 -3.56
N GLY A 287 58.52 -12.29 -2.73
CA GLY A 287 58.84 -10.86 -2.73
C GLY A 287 57.78 -10.01 -3.45
N ASN A 288 57.86 -8.69 -3.31
CA ASN A 288 56.84 -7.77 -3.83
C ASN A 288 57.16 -7.36 -5.27
N ASP A 289 56.78 -8.22 -6.22
CA ASP A 289 57.17 -8.12 -7.60
C ASP A 289 56.38 -7.06 -8.38
N LYS A 290 57.03 -6.46 -9.38
CA LYS A 290 56.45 -5.47 -10.29
C LYS A 290 56.46 -6.02 -11.71
N ILE A 291 55.35 -6.59 -12.12
CA ILE A 291 55.19 -7.18 -13.46
C ILE A 291 54.41 -6.22 -14.36
N THR A 292 55.00 -5.77 -15.46
CA THR A 292 54.37 -4.87 -16.43
C THR A 292 54.43 -5.44 -17.85
N VAL A 293 53.27 -5.60 -18.49
CA VAL A 293 53.13 -5.95 -19.91
C VAL A 293 52.45 -4.79 -20.63
N LYS A 294 53.09 -4.18 -21.63
CA LYS A 294 52.54 -2.99 -22.30
C LYS A 294 52.80 -2.91 -23.79
N ASP A 295 52.19 -1.92 -24.43
CA ASP A 295 52.21 -1.62 -25.86
C ASP A 295 51.44 -2.61 -26.73
N ALA A 296 50.93 -2.10 -27.85
CA ALA A 296 50.26 -2.90 -28.88
C ALA A 296 51.17 -4.00 -29.44
N ASP A 297 50.56 -5.10 -29.85
CA ASP A 297 51.21 -6.32 -30.37
C ASP A 297 52.08 -7.09 -29.36
N THR A 298 52.25 -6.60 -28.12
CA THR A 298 52.89 -7.36 -27.03
C THR A 298 51.95 -8.45 -26.53
N VAL A 299 52.41 -9.71 -26.51
CA VAL A 299 51.55 -10.87 -26.19
C VAL A 299 52.18 -11.79 -25.15
N VAL A 300 51.43 -12.08 -24.08
CA VAL A 300 51.67 -13.22 -23.19
C VAL A 300 50.68 -14.33 -23.55
N THR A 301 51.15 -15.52 -23.94
CA THR A 301 50.25 -16.58 -24.42
C THR A 301 49.71 -17.53 -23.36
N GLU A 302 50.24 -17.48 -22.14
CA GLU A 302 49.80 -18.20 -20.95
C GLU A 302 49.48 -17.18 -19.85
N ASN A 303 49.88 -17.43 -18.59
CA ASN A 303 49.48 -16.65 -17.42
C ASN A 303 50.53 -15.60 -17.03
N VAL A 304 50.07 -14.60 -16.29
CA VAL A 304 50.89 -13.65 -15.54
C VAL A 304 50.54 -13.78 -14.06
N GLU A 305 51.50 -14.18 -13.25
CA GLU A 305 51.30 -14.47 -11.83
C GLU A 305 52.33 -13.74 -10.96
N GLY A 306 51.88 -13.11 -9.89
CA GLY A 306 52.74 -12.60 -8.81
C GLY A 306 53.25 -13.76 -7.94
N ASN A 307 52.31 -14.55 -7.41
CA ASN A 307 52.40 -15.79 -6.63
C ASN A 307 52.24 -15.60 -5.10
N GLU A 308 53.22 -15.00 -4.42
CA GLU A 308 53.28 -14.81 -2.95
C GLU A 308 53.61 -13.34 -2.65
N ASP A 309 53.29 -12.84 -1.44
CA ASP A 309 53.51 -11.44 -1.02
C ASP A 309 52.66 -10.39 -1.78
N GLY A 310 53.01 -9.10 -1.68
CA GLY A 310 52.20 -7.99 -2.18
C GLY A 310 52.61 -7.51 -3.57
N ASP A 311 52.14 -8.18 -4.61
CA ASP A 311 52.58 -7.95 -5.98
C ASP A 311 51.89 -6.78 -6.67
N THR A 312 52.54 -6.21 -7.67
CA THR A 312 52.00 -5.17 -8.55
C THR A 312 52.03 -5.62 -10.00
N ILE A 313 50.87 -5.94 -10.56
CA ILE A 313 50.75 -6.44 -11.95
C ILE A 313 50.05 -5.39 -12.81
N LYS A 314 50.63 -5.04 -13.96
CA LYS A 314 50.13 -4.01 -14.88
C LYS A 314 50.07 -4.50 -16.32
N ILE A 315 48.88 -4.54 -16.91
CA ILE A 315 48.66 -4.85 -18.33
C ILE A 315 48.12 -3.59 -19.03
N LEU A 316 48.93 -2.98 -19.91
CA LEU A 316 48.71 -1.61 -20.38
C LEU A 316 48.76 -1.47 -21.91
N ASP A 317 48.12 -0.42 -22.41
CA ASP A 317 48.41 0.21 -23.70
C ASP A 317 48.37 -0.71 -24.95
N GLY A 318 47.39 -1.62 -25.01
CA GLY A 318 47.15 -2.49 -26.16
C GLY A 318 47.79 -3.88 -26.03
N ALA A 319 48.41 -4.18 -24.90
CA ALA A 319 48.93 -5.51 -24.62
C ALA A 319 47.83 -6.58 -24.54
N LYS A 320 48.22 -7.82 -24.83
CA LYS A 320 47.32 -8.97 -24.80
C LYS A 320 47.86 -10.12 -23.95
N VAL A 321 47.11 -10.55 -22.94
CA VAL A 321 47.33 -11.78 -22.17
C VAL A 321 46.26 -12.79 -22.56
N LYS A 322 46.64 -14.01 -22.93
CA LYS A 322 45.68 -15.07 -23.29
C LYS A 322 45.24 -15.92 -22.10
N GLY A 323 46.08 -16.07 -21.09
CA GLY A 323 45.74 -16.75 -19.85
C GLY A 323 45.07 -15.81 -18.84
N TYR A 324 45.14 -16.19 -17.56
CA TYR A 324 44.71 -15.36 -16.45
C TYR A 324 45.83 -14.41 -15.99
N VAL A 325 45.42 -13.37 -15.27
CA VAL A 325 46.30 -12.47 -14.53
C VAL A 325 45.94 -12.62 -13.07
N SER A 326 46.86 -13.11 -12.23
CA SER A 326 46.57 -13.41 -10.83
C SER A 326 47.63 -12.83 -9.92
N GLY A 327 47.17 -12.23 -8.82
CA GLY A 327 48.02 -11.85 -7.68
C GLY A 327 48.77 -13.06 -7.15
N GLY A 328 48.08 -14.19 -6.93
CA GLY A 328 48.73 -15.48 -6.76
C GLY A 328 47.97 -16.47 -5.89
N ARG A 329 48.69 -17.47 -5.39
CA ARG A 329 48.15 -18.49 -4.47
C ARG A 329 48.56 -18.25 -3.02
N GLY A 330 49.35 -17.24 -2.69
CA GLY A 330 49.74 -16.98 -1.31
C GLY A 330 50.53 -18.10 -0.63
N GLU A 331 51.09 -17.81 0.54
CA GLU A 331 51.77 -18.81 1.35
C GLU A 331 50.77 -19.71 2.08
N SER A 332 51.03 -21.02 2.15
CA SER A 332 50.45 -21.81 3.25
C SER A 332 51.14 -21.39 4.55
N PRO A 333 50.43 -20.79 5.54
CA PRO A 333 51.06 -20.29 6.77
C PRO A 333 51.78 -21.40 7.56
N SER A 334 51.40 -22.65 7.30
CA SER A 334 51.96 -23.84 7.94
C SER A 334 53.32 -24.30 7.40
N ILE A 335 53.72 -23.88 6.20
CA ILE A 335 54.93 -24.34 5.50
C ILE A 335 56.02 -23.26 5.49
N TYR A 336 55.65 -22.02 5.20
CA TYR A 336 56.58 -20.90 4.97
C TYR A 336 56.47 -19.78 6.02
N GLY A 337 55.53 -19.87 6.96
CA GLY A 337 55.51 -19.04 8.17
C GLY A 337 55.14 -17.57 7.96
N GLY A 338 54.59 -17.21 6.81
CA GLY A 338 53.96 -15.93 6.53
C GLY A 338 52.74 -15.65 7.40
N ALA A 339 52.44 -14.36 7.55
CA ALA A 339 51.22 -13.91 8.19
C ALA A 339 50.03 -14.17 7.26
N ALA A 340 48.89 -14.63 7.79
CA ALA A 340 47.71 -15.02 7.00
C ALA A 340 47.01 -13.87 6.21
N ASP A 341 47.62 -12.69 6.12
CA ASP A 341 47.12 -11.47 5.45
C ASP A 341 48.28 -10.71 4.75
N SER A 342 49.31 -11.42 4.28
CA SER A 342 50.47 -10.81 3.59
C SER A 342 50.17 -10.41 2.14
N ASP A 343 49.23 -11.09 1.48
CA ASP A 343 49.13 -11.08 0.02
C ASP A 343 48.25 -9.93 -0.47
N LYS A 344 48.76 -8.69 -0.43
CA LYS A 344 48.03 -7.45 -0.72
C LYS A 344 48.27 -6.97 -2.16
N ASP A 345 47.78 -7.73 -3.12
CA ASP A 345 48.09 -7.56 -4.54
C ASP A 345 47.42 -6.33 -5.15
N ASN A 346 48.10 -5.72 -6.13
CA ASN A 346 47.63 -4.56 -6.87
C ASN A 346 47.67 -4.81 -8.37
N ILE A 347 46.52 -5.15 -8.96
CA ILE A 347 46.41 -5.50 -10.37
C ILE A 347 45.73 -4.37 -11.15
N THR A 348 46.36 -3.92 -12.23
CA THR A 348 45.86 -2.87 -13.11
C THR A 348 45.81 -3.35 -14.55
N VAL A 349 44.64 -3.29 -15.18
CA VAL A 349 44.45 -3.59 -16.61
C VAL A 349 43.85 -2.38 -17.30
N GLU A 350 44.63 -1.67 -18.12
CA GLU A 350 44.17 -0.47 -18.83
C GLU A 350 44.41 -0.57 -20.34
N ASN A 351 43.40 -0.22 -21.15
CA ASN A 351 43.48 -0.21 -22.62
C ASN A 351 43.98 -1.53 -23.24
N SER A 352 43.69 -2.68 -22.62
CA SER A 352 44.33 -3.96 -22.92
C SER A 352 43.34 -5.12 -23.04
N THR A 353 43.81 -6.30 -23.43
CA THR A 353 43.01 -7.52 -23.51
C THR A 353 43.58 -8.61 -22.60
N VAL A 354 42.75 -9.16 -21.71
CA VAL A 354 43.04 -10.37 -20.92
C VAL A 354 41.95 -11.39 -21.23
N GLU A 355 42.25 -12.47 -21.95
CA GLU A 355 41.20 -13.44 -22.32
C GLU A 355 40.72 -14.27 -21.12
N GLY A 356 41.55 -14.44 -20.08
CA GLY A 356 41.21 -15.11 -18.83
C GLY A 356 40.63 -14.22 -17.74
N VAL A 357 40.52 -14.78 -16.54
CA VAL A 357 40.08 -14.06 -15.32
C VAL A 357 41.22 -13.18 -14.80
N VAL A 358 40.87 -12.01 -14.28
CA VAL A 358 41.75 -11.20 -13.44
C VAL A 358 41.39 -11.52 -11.98
N GLU A 359 42.32 -12.07 -11.23
CA GLU A 359 42.11 -12.63 -9.89
C GLU A 359 43.07 -12.01 -8.88
N GLY A 360 42.59 -11.72 -7.67
CA GLY A 360 43.46 -11.42 -6.52
C GLY A 360 44.25 -12.63 -6.02
N GLY A 361 44.46 -12.71 -4.70
CA GLY A 361 45.09 -13.81 -3.99
C GLY A 361 44.10 -14.89 -3.52
N ILE A 362 44.45 -16.17 -3.68
CA ILE A 362 43.54 -17.29 -3.33
C ILE A 362 43.52 -17.63 -1.82
N TRP A 363 44.52 -17.25 -1.02
CA TRP A 363 44.68 -17.75 0.36
C TRP A 363 44.63 -16.70 1.48
N GLY A 364 44.29 -15.45 1.15
CA GLY A 364 44.17 -14.32 2.08
C GLY A 364 44.69 -13.03 1.44
N GLY A 365 44.47 -11.88 2.10
CA GLY A 365 45.01 -10.58 1.68
C GLY A 365 43.98 -9.64 1.05
N ASN A 366 44.10 -8.34 1.35
CA ASN A 366 43.17 -7.31 0.87
C ASN A 366 43.65 -6.74 -0.48
N ASP A 367 43.11 -7.25 -1.58
CA ASP A 367 43.58 -6.95 -2.92
C ASP A 367 42.94 -5.70 -3.55
N GLY A 368 43.73 -5.00 -4.36
CA GLY A 368 43.31 -3.86 -5.17
C GLY A 368 43.31 -4.20 -6.65
N MET A 369 42.14 -4.19 -7.29
CA MET A 369 42.01 -4.39 -8.74
C MET A 369 41.45 -3.14 -9.43
N LYS A 370 42.09 -2.73 -10.53
CA LYS A 370 41.68 -1.58 -11.34
C LYS A 370 41.61 -1.95 -12.82
N ILE A 371 40.40 -1.98 -13.36
CA ILE A 371 40.14 -2.36 -14.75
C ILE A 371 39.54 -1.19 -15.52
N LYS A 372 40.21 -0.78 -16.60
CA LYS A 372 39.81 0.39 -17.39
C LYS A 372 39.92 0.16 -18.90
N ASN A 373 38.86 0.48 -19.65
CA ASN A 373 38.86 0.46 -21.13
C ASN A 373 39.48 -0.82 -21.72
N SER A 374 39.20 -1.95 -21.09
CA SER A 374 39.85 -3.23 -21.39
C SER A 374 38.81 -4.30 -21.67
N HIS A 375 39.25 -5.34 -22.38
CA HIS A 375 38.47 -6.55 -22.61
C HIS A 375 39.01 -7.64 -21.70
N ILE A 376 38.19 -8.15 -20.78
CA ILE A 376 38.62 -9.16 -19.82
C ILE A 376 37.66 -10.35 -19.76
N GLY A 377 38.18 -11.53 -19.47
CA GLY A 377 37.40 -12.76 -19.33
C GLY A 377 36.55 -12.82 -18.08
N GLY A 378 36.92 -12.13 -16.99
CA GLY A 378 36.16 -12.08 -15.73
C GLY A 378 36.97 -11.43 -14.61
N ILE A 379 36.36 -11.19 -13.44
CA ILE A 379 37.05 -10.65 -12.26
C ILE A 379 36.72 -11.53 -11.04
N SER A 380 37.71 -11.87 -10.24
CA SER A 380 37.51 -12.51 -8.93
C SER A 380 38.35 -11.81 -7.87
N GLY A 381 37.70 -11.42 -6.76
CA GLY A 381 38.34 -10.79 -5.61
C GLY A 381 39.43 -11.64 -4.96
N GLY A 382 39.36 -12.98 -5.06
CA GLY A 382 40.19 -13.85 -4.23
C GLY A 382 39.61 -13.99 -2.81
N PHE A 383 40.45 -14.30 -1.82
CA PHE A 383 40.07 -14.35 -0.39
C PHE A 383 40.59 -13.11 0.35
N GLY A 384 39.70 -12.26 0.88
CA GLY A 384 40.07 -11.10 1.70
C GLY A 384 39.09 -9.94 1.51
N GLU A 385 39.33 -8.79 2.16
CA GLU A 385 38.51 -7.59 1.95
C GLU A 385 39.00 -6.83 0.71
N ASN A 386 38.39 -7.07 -0.45
CA ASN A 386 38.95 -6.60 -1.73
C ASN A 386 38.31 -5.30 -2.22
N LYS A 387 39.09 -4.53 -2.99
CA LYS A 387 38.63 -3.34 -3.67
C LYS A 387 38.74 -3.48 -5.19
N ILE A 388 37.60 -3.42 -5.88
CA ILE A 388 37.49 -3.61 -7.33
C ILE A 388 36.97 -2.33 -7.99
N ASP A 389 37.83 -1.64 -8.75
CA ASP A 389 37.49 -0.39 -9.46
C ASP A 389 37.34 -0.66 -10.99
N ILE A 390 36.15 -0.41 -11.54
CA ILE A 390 35.77 -0.75 -12.93
C ILE A 390 35.36 0.50 -13.72
N SER A 391 35.96 0.70 -14.91
CA SER A 391 35.63 1.84 -15.78
C SER A 391 35.68 1.50 -17.28
N ASN A 392 34.57 1.68 -18.00
CA ASN A 392 34.48 1.51 -19.46
C ASN A 392 34.94 0.13 -19.97
N VAL A 393 34.49 -0.94 -19.32
CA VAL A 393 34.80 -2.31 -19.76
C VAL A 393 33.78 -2.70 -20.84
N THR A 394 34.26 -2.96 -22.06
CA THR A 394 33.41 -3.39 -23.18
C THR A 394 33.52 -4.90 -23.33
N ASN A 395 32.39 -5.60 -23.14
CA ASN A 395 32.26 -7.06 -23.16
C ASN A 395 33.12 -7.77 -22.09
N LEU A 396 32.54 -7.99 -20.91
CA LEU A 396 33.00 -8.98 -19.93
C LEU A 396 32.56 -10.37 -20.47
N ASP A 397 33.48 -11.11 -21.11
CA ASP A 397 33.11 -12.31 -21.89
C ASP A 397 32.77 -13.53 -21.01
N ALA A 398 33.14 -13.54 -19.72
CA ALA A 398 32.47 -14.34 -18.68
C ALA A 398 31.87 -13.41 -17.62
N LYS A 399 30.61 -13.67 -17.29
CA LYS A 399 29.60 -12.66 -16.97
C LYS A 399 29.67 -12.09 -15.55
N THR A 400 30.63 -12.49 -14.73
CA THR A 400 30.50 -12.35 -13.28
C THR A 400 31.75 -11.72 -12.65
N ILE A 401 31.53 -10.76 -11.77
CA ILE A 401 32.49 -10.30 -10.77
C ILE A 401 32.17 -11.05 -9.49
N TRP A 402 33.11 -11.86 -9.00
CA TRP A 402 32.95 -12.64 -7.77
C TRP A 402 33.67 -11.98 -6.60
N GLY A 403 32.94 -11.67 -5.54
CA GLY A 403 33.49 -11.43 -4.20
C GLY A 403 33.74 -12.74 -3.46
N ASN A 404 33.80 -12.68 -2.13
CA ASN A 404 34.05 -13.83 -1.26
C ASN A 404 33.16 -13.82 0.00
N LYS A 405 33.73 -14.15 1.16
CA LYS A 405 33.04 -14.22 2.46
C LYS A 405 33.38 -13.05 3.41
N PHE A 406 34.22 -12.16 2.94
CA PHE A 406 34.73 -11.00 3.64
C PHE A 406 34.18 -9.76 2.92
N LYS A 407 34.28 -8.62 3.60
CA LYS A 407 33.80 -7.35 3.10
C LYS A 407 34.50 -6.94 1.80
N ASP A 408 33.81 -6.99 0.68
CA ASP A 408 34.28 -6.54 -0.62
C ASP A 408 33.69 -5.16 -0.98
N THR A 409 34.44 -4.37 -1.75
CA THR A 409 33.99 -3.09 -2.29
C THR A 409 34.15 -3.04 -3.82
N VAL A 410 33.04 -2.91 -4.55
CA VAL A 410 33.01 -2.81 -6.01
C VAL A 410 32.60 -1.40 -6.44
N ASN A 411 33.45 -0.68 -7.17
CA ASN A 411 33.19 0.67 -7.69
C ASN A 411 33.06 0.67 -9.22
N ILE A 412 32.03 1.34 -9.74
CA ILE A 412 31.72 1.39 -11.18
C ILE A 412 31.63 2.85 -11.64
N ASP A 413 32.65 3.32 -12.36
CA ASP A 413 32.80 4.74 -12.78
C ASP A 413 32.56 4.99 -14.27
N GLY A 414 32.24 3.97 -15.07
CA GLY A 414 32.16 4.09 -16.54
C GLY A 414 31.02 3.30 -17.17
N THR A 415 31.21 2.88 -18.42
CA THR A 415 30.23 2.02 -19.10
C THR A 415 30.37 0.57 -18.63
N LEU A 416 29.27 -0.03 -18.16
CA LEU A 416 29.17 -1.45 -17.80
C LEU A 416 27.84 -2.00 -18.34
N LYS A 417 27.89 -3.07 -19.13
CA LYS A 417 26.71 -3.61 -19.81
C LYS A 417 26.64 -5.13 -19.78
N ASN A 418 25.44 -5.69 -19.67
CA ASN A 418 25.16 -7.14 -19.69
C ASN A 418 26.08 -7.93 -18.73
N SER A 419 26.28 -7.41 -17.52
CA SER A 419 27.23 -7.94 -16.53
C SER A 419 26.50 -8.36 -15.25
N THR A 420 27.13 -9.25 -14.49
CA THR A 420 26.67 -9.75 -13.20
C THR A 420 27.73 -9.46 -12.14
N ILE A 421 27.32 -9.02 -10.96
CA ILE A 421 28.15 -8.81 -9.78
C ILE A 421 27.58 -9.70 -8.69
N ILE A 422 28.41 -10.54 -8.07
CA ILE A 422 28.01 -11.44 -6.99
C ILE A 422 29.08 -11.34 -5.89
N THR A 423 28.76 -10.78 -4.74
CA THR A 423 29.70 -10.69 -3.61
C THR A 423 29.49 -11.81 -2.57
N VAL A 424 28.24 -12.25 -2.35
CA VAL A 424 27.79 -13.48 -1.68
C VAL A 424 27.78 -13.47 -0.13
N GLU A 425 28.91 -13.26 0.53
CA GLU A 425 29.03 -13.36 1.99
C GLU A 425 29.93 -12.22 2.49
N GLY A 426 29.62 -11.63 3.65
CA GLY A 426 30.34 -10.48 4.23
C GLY A 426 29.58 -9.15 4.06
N GLU A 427 29.99 -8.09 4.79
CA GLU A 427 29.31 -6.78 4.74
C GLU A 427 29.75 -5.94 3.52
N ASP A 428 29.22 -6.28 2.35
CA ASP A 428 29.68 -5.83 1.04
C ASP A 428 29.17 -4.44 0.63
N ILE A 429 29.94 -3.77 -0.24
CA ILE A 429 29.60 -2.45 -0.77
C ILE A 429 29.70 -2.43 -2.29
N VAL A 430 28.58 -2.15 -2.98
CA VAL A 430 28.56 -1.93 -4.44
C VAL A 430 28.20 -0.49 -4.75
N ASN A 431 29.11 0.24 -5.40
CA ASN A 431 28.95 1.64 -5.78
C ASN A 431 28.82 1.79 -7.30
N ILE A 432 27.64 2.15 -7.77
CA ILE A 432 27.43 2.69 -9.12
C ILE A 432 27.65 4.20 -9.04
N ASN A 433 28.77 4.69 -9.55
CA ASN A 433 29.17 6.09 -9.40
C ASN A 433 28.54 7.00 -10.46
N ALA A 434 28.44 8.29 -10.12
CA ALA A 434 27.80 9.28 -10.99
C ALA A 434 28.52 9.40 -12.35
N GLY A 435 27.73 9.44 -13.43
CA GLY A 435 28.24 9.49 -14.80
C GLY A 435 28.53 8.11 -15.43
N ALA A 436 28.42 7.03 -14.65
CA ALA A 436 28.44 5.67 -15.21
C ALA A 436 27.28 5.46 -16.20
N THR A 437 27.52 4.61 -17.21
CA THR A 437 26.49 4.19 -18.18
C THR A 437 26.20 2.71 -17.96
N ILE A 438 25.11 2.41 -17.25
CA ILE A 438 24.75 1.05 -16.85
C ILE A 438 23.57 0.55 -17.70
N ASP A 439 23.75 -0.60 -18.35
CA ASP A 439 22.69 -1.23 -19.14
C ASP A 439 22.63 -2.76 -18.93
N LYS A 440 21.50 -3.27 -18.44
CA LYS A 440 21.32 -4.68 -18.03
C LYS A 440 22.44 -5.15 -17.08
N ILE A 441 22.29 -4.81 -15.80
CA ILE A 441 23.16 -5.28 -14.72
C ILE A 441 22.38 -6.20 -13.79
N ASP A 442 23.02 -7.26 -13.31
CA ASP A 442 22.50 -8.10 -12.22
C ASP A 442 23.48 -8.01 -11.03
N ILE A 443 23.05 -7.49 -9.89
CA ILE A 443 23.85 -7.39 -8.66
C ILE A 443 23.22 -8.32 -7.62
N ASN A 444 24.03 -9.15 -6.97
CA ASN A 444 23.64 -9.96 -5.84
C ASN A 444 24.70 -9.81 -4.73
N THR A 445 24.34 -9.24 -3.58
CA THR A 445 25.30 -9.07 -2.48
C THR A 445 25.29 -10.23 -1.47
N GLY A 446 24.21 -11.01 -1.40
CA GLY A 446 24.08 -12.12 -0.45
C GLY A 446 23.49 -11.70 0.89
N ALA A 447 23.44 -12.60 1.88
CA ALA A 447 22.50 -12.50 3.01
C ALA A 447 23.04 -11.77 4.27
N ASP A 448 24.04 -10.91 4.14
CA ASP A 448 24.73 -10.27 5.27
C ASP A 448 24.21 -8.84 5.52
N LYS A 449 25.07 -7.83 5.62
CA LYS A 449 24.68 -6.44 5.90
C LYS A 449 25.27 -5.55 4.85
N ASP A 450 24.62 -5.54 3.70
CA ASP A 450 25.21 -5.03 2.48
C ASP A 450 24.73 -3.62 2.16
N THR A 451 25.50 -2.94 1.31
CA THR A 451 25.17 -1.60 0.85
C THR A 451 25.31 -1.48 -0.66
N VAL A 452 24.21 -1.15 -1.34
CA VAL A 452 24.21 -0.80 -2.76
C VAL A 452 23.94 0.70 -2.94
N ASN A 453 24.92 1.44 -3.46
CA ASN A 453 24.81 2.87 -3.75
C ASN A 453 24.64 3.12 -5.25
N ILE A 454 23.49 3.68 -5.64
CA ILE A 454 23.10 3.93 -7.03
C ILE A 454 23.14 5.44 -7.31
N ASN A 455 24.23 5.91 -7.92
CA ASN A 455 24.44 7.34 -8.25
C ASN A 455 24.32 7.67 -9.75
N ALA A 456 23.97 6.70 -10.59
CA ALA A 456 23.76 6.88 -12.03
C ALA A 456 22.49 6.18 -12.53
N ASN A 457 22.03 6.58 -13.71
CA ASN A 457 20.88 5.95 -14.35
C ASN A 457 21.19 4.50 -14.72
N ILE A 458 20.22 3.61 -14.50
CA ILE A 458 20.26 2.21 -14.91
C ILE A 458 19.20 1.99 -15.98
N THR A 459 19.61 1.44 -17.13
CA THR A 459 18.71 1.08 -18.21
C THR A 459 18.70 -0.43 -18.46
N ALA A 460 17.65 -0.93 -19.12
CA ALA A 460 17.65 -2.25 -19.73
C ALA A 460 16.83 -2.24 -21.03
N ASP A 461 17.45 -2.68 -22.13
CA ASP A 461 16.79 -2.84 -23.43
C ASP A 461 15.47 -3.62 -23.34
N VAL A 462 14.48 -3.27 -24.18
CA VAL A 462 13.17 -3.95 -24.29
C VAL A 462 13.33 -5.48 -24.28
N GLY A 463 12.66 -6.15 -23.33
CA GLY A 463 12.75 -7.61 -23.12
C GLY A 463 13.82 -8.08 -22.12
N LYS A 464 14.70 -7.19 -21.64
CA LYS A 464 15.68 -7.44 -20.56
C LYS A 464 15.31 -6.70 -19.27
N GLN A 465 15.88 -7.07 -18.13
CA GLN A 465 15.61 -6.43 -16.83
C GLN A 465 16.90 -6.38 -16.03
N SER A 466 17.22 -5.26 -15.39
CA SER A 466 18.32 -5.20 -14.41
C SER A 466 17.79 -5.65 -13.05
N ASN A 467 18.59 -6.39 -12.28
CA ASN A 467 18.23 -6.84 -10.94
C ASN A 467 19.28 -6.39 -9.94
N ILE A 468 18.86 -5.92 -8.78
CA ILE A 468 19.70 -5.60 -7.64
C ILE A 468 19.11 -6.36 -6.47
N THR A 469 19.83 -7.36 -5.99
CA THR A 469 19.39 -8.29 -4.96
C THR A 469 20.36 -8.24 -3.80
N THR A 470 19.85 -8.16 -2.57
CA THR A 470 20.66 -8.26 -1.34
C THR A 470 20.24 -9.44 -0.46
N GLU A 471 19.50 -10.40 -1.02
CA GLU A 471 19.09 -11.69 -0.41
C GLU A 471 18.49 -11.68 1.00
N GLY A 472 19.20 -11.39 2.07
CA GLY A 472 18.62 -11.36 3.41
C GLY A 472 19.55 -10.67 4.37
N GLY A 473 19.12 -10.43 5.61
CA GLY A 473 19.90 -9.66 6.56
C GLY A 473 19.38 -8.24 6.75
N ILE A 474 20.25 -7.24 6.96
CA ILE A 474 19.82 -5.84 7.20
C ILE A 474 20.52 -4.93 6.20
N ASP A 475 20.01 -4.92 4.98
CA ASP A 475 20.67 -4.26 3.87
C ASP A 475 20.30 -2.79 3.72
N THR A 476 21.12 -2.07 2.96
CA THR A 476 20.90 -0.66 2.65
C THR A 476 21.04 -0.39 1.16
N VAL A 477 19.95 -0.01 0.51
CA VAL A 477 19.97 0.48 -0.89
C VAL A 477 19.79 1.99 -0.91
N ASN A 478 20.83 2.71 -1.35
CA ASN A 478 20.82 4.17 -1.50
C ASN A 478 20.68 4.57 -2.96
N ILE A 479 19.75 5.46 -3.29
CA ILE A 479 19.58 5.98 -4.65
C ILE A 479 19.78 7.50 -4.62
N ALA A 480 20.70 8.01 -5.46
CA ALA A 480 20.99 9.43 -5.53
C ALA A 480 19.85 10.21 -6.21
N SER A 481 19.70 11.46 -5.78
CA SER A 481 18.73 12.40 -6.35
C SER A 481 18.89 12.55 -7.88
N GLY A 482 17.78 12.50 -8.61
CA GLY A 482 17.74 12.66 -10.07
C GLY A 482 18.01 11.39 -10.88
N VAL A 483 18.30 10.26 -10.22
CA VAL A 483 18.50 8.97 -10.90
C VAL A 483 17.20 8.45 -11.50
N THR A 484 17.28 7.92 -12.72
CA THR A 484 16.22 7.16 -13.38
C THR A 484 16.60 5.68 -13.46
N LEU A 485 15.75 4.83 -12.90
CA LEU A 485 15.82 3.38 -12.98
C LEU A 485 14.80 2.90 -13.99
N THR A 486 15.24 2.38 -15.12
CA THR A 486 14.38 1.85 -16.17
C THR A 486 14.47 0.33 -16.17
N ARG A 487 13.36 -0.35 -15.90
CA ARG A 487 13.25 -1.82 -15.92
C ARG A 487 14.28 -2.47 -14.99
N THR A 488 14.33 -1.93 -13.79
CA THR A 488 15.20 -2.36 -12.70
C THR A 488 14.33 -2.89 -11.57
N VAL A 489 14.66 -4.07 -11.06
CA VAL A 489 14.09 -4.64 -9.83
C VAL A 489 15.13 -4.44 -8.74
N ILE A 490 14.72 -3.86 -7.63
CA ILE A 490 15.49 -3.84 -6.39
C ILE A 490 14.77 -4.78 -5.43
N SER A 491 15.43 -5.83 -4.95
CA SER A 491 14.88 -6.84 -4.06
C SER A 491 15.82 -7.04 -2.87
N THR A 492 15.40 -6.65 -1.66
CA THR A 492 16.28 -6.78 -0.47
C THR A 492 16.21 -8.15 0.18
N GLY A 493 15.06 -8.82 0.10
CA GLY A 493 14.94 -10.25 0.31
C GLY A 493 14.33 -10.62 1.67
N ALA A 494 15.09 -11.08 2.67
CA ALA A 494 14.52 -11.45 3.97
C ALA A 494 15.34 -10.90 5.15
N GLY A 495 14.73 -10.04 5.98
CA GLY A 495 15.27 -9.51 7.24
C GLY A 495 14.86 -8.05 7.45
N GLU A 496 14.70 -7.57 8.70
CA GLU A 496 14.06 -6.25 8.95
C GLU A 496 14.80 -5.07 8.26
N GLU A 497 14.40 -4.71 7.04
CA GLU A 497 15.12 -3.75 6.22
C GLU A 497 14.65 -2.32 6.47
N THR A 498 15.56 -1.35 6.31
CA THR A 498 15.22 0.08 6.40
C THR A 498 15.61 0.79 5.12
N ILE A 499 14.66 0.94 4.21
CA ILE A 499 14.88 1.56 2.91
C ILE A 499 14.49 3.03 2.94
N LYS A 500 15.42 3.92 2.62
CA LYS A 500 15.19 5.38 2.56
C LYS A 500 15.54 5.94 1.19
N ILE A 501 14.54 6.42 0.46
CA ILE A 501 14.70 6.94 -0.89
C ILE A 501 14.55 8.47 -0.92
N ASN A 502 15.55 9.12 -1.51
CA ASN A 502 15.63 10.58 -1.70
C ASN A 502 15.46 11.41 -0.42
N ALA A 503 15.89 10.87 0.73
CA ALA A 503 15.66 11.46 2.03
C ALA A 503 16.07 12.95 2.08
N GLY A 504 15.09 13.84 2.32
CA GLY A 504 15.30 15.28 2.51
C GLY A 504 15.46 16.12 1.24
N LYS A 505 15.28 15.58 0.04
CA LYS A 505 15.36 16.30 -1.25
C LYS A 505 13.97 16.48 -1.88
N THR A 506 13.55 17.71 -2.16
CA THR A 506 12.19 18.00 -2.69
C THR A 506 12.15 18.73 -4.03
N GLY A 507 13.30 19.08 -4.61
CA GLY A 507 13.38 19.73 -5.91
C GLY A 507 13.00 18.81 -7.08
N VAL A 508 12.34 19.33 -8.12
CA VAL A 508 11.95 18.52 -9.30
C VAL A 508 13.17 17.90 -10.00
N ALA A 509 14.31 18.60 -10.02
CA ALA A 509 15.56 18.08 -10.59
C ALA A 509 16.20 16.98 -9.73
N ASP A 510 15.86 16.90 -8.44
CA ASP A 510 16.34 15.87 -7.52
C ASP A 510 15.46 14.61 -7.54
N ARG A 511 14.37 14.60 -8.33
CA ARG A 511 13.38 13.52 -8.32
C ARG A 511 13.96 12.22 -8.86
N ILE A 512 13.86 11.16 -8.06
CA ILE A 512 14.20 9.80 -8.48
C ILE A 512 13.03 9.24 -9.29
N THR A 513 13.30 8.49 -10.36
CA THR A 513 12.25 7.96 -11.24
C THR A 513 12.40 6.45 -11.44
N PHE A 514 11.38 5.69 -11.03
CA PHE A 514 11.18 4.28 -11.36
C PHE A 514 10.28 4.18 -12.61
N GLU A 515 10.85 3.73 -13.73
CA GLU A 515 10.17 3.57 -15.02
C GLU A 515 10.07 2.09 -15.45
N GLY A 516 8.91 1.48 -15.22
CA GLY A 516 8.71 0.03 -15.35
C GLY A 516 9.60 -0.75 -14.40
N SER A 517 9.80 -0.26 -13.18
CA SER A 517 10.77 -0.75 -12.19
C SER A 517 10.07 -1.04 -10.86
N SER A 518 10.50 -2.06 -10.12
CA SER A 518 9.97 -2.39 -8.79
C SER A 518 10.98 -2.19 -7.68
N LEU A 519 10.47 -1.89 -6.51
CA LEU A 519 11.16 -1.99 -5.23
C LEU A 519 10.40 -3.03 -4.40
N ASP A 520 11.07 -4.12 -4.07
CA ASP A 520 10.54 -5.31 -3.42
C ASP A 520 11.35 -5.52 -2.12
N THR A 521 10.72 -5.46 -0.94
CA THR A 521 11.49 -5.57 0.32
C THR A 521 11.60 -6.99 0.82
N GLY A 522 10.53 -7.72 1.15
CA GLY A 522 10.77 -9.07 1.61
C GLY A 522 9.60 -9.82 2.19
N ALA A 523 9.85 -10.63 3.21
CA ALA A 523 8.82 -11.36 3.94
C ALA A 523 9.16 -11.30 5.44
N ASP A 524 9.12 -10.09 5.99
CA ASP A 524 9.50 -9.78 7.37
C ASP A 524 8.98 -8.39 7.80
N LYS A 525 9.76 -7.59 8.53
CA LYS A 525 9.24 -6.35 9.12
C LYS A 525 10.02 -5.15 8.61
N ASP A 526 9.58 -4.67 7.47
CA ASP A 526 10.29 -3.65 6.72
C ASP A 526 9.85 -2.23 7.05
N ILE A 527 10.78 -1.29 6.94
CA ILE A 527 10.52 0.15 7.09
C ILE A 527 10.93 0.86 5.80
N VAL A 528 9.94 1.30 5.02
CA VAL A 528 10.16 1.99 3.75
C VAL A 528 9.76 3.46 3.85
N GLU A 529 10.72 4.37 3.62
CA GLU A 529 10.48 5.81 3.55
C GLU A 529 10.84 6.36 2.16
N ILE A 530 9.86 6.92 1.45
CA ILE A 530 10.06 7.46 0.09
C ILE A 530 9.70 8.93 0.04
N THR A 531 10.61 9.77 -0.44
CA THR A 531 10.36 11.20 -0.69
C THR A 531 10.60 11.53 -2.16
N ASN A 532 9.87 12.51 -2.73
CA ASN A 532 10.11 13.10 -4.06
C ASN A 532 10.56 12.08 -5.14
N THR A 533 9.80 11.02 -5.30
CA THR A 533 10.08 9.92 -6.23
C THR A 533 8.91 9.71 -7.19
N MET A 534 9.16 9.32 -8.43
CA MET A 534 8.12 9.03 -9.42
C MET A 534 8.11 7.55 -9.79
N PHE A 535 6.98 6.90 -9.58
CA PHE A 535 6.68 5.56 -10.09
C PHE A 535 5.76 5.70 -11.30
N LYS A 536 6.25 5.31 -12.48
CA LYS A 536 5.50 5.38 -13.74
C LYS A 536 5.71 4.14 -14.60
N LYS A 537 4.71 3.81 -15.41
CA LYS A 537 4.78 2.73 -16.38
C LYS A 537 5.93 2.94 -17.39
N GLY A 538 6.66 1.87 -17.67
CA GLY A 538 7.72 1.85 -18.67
C GLY A 538 7.20 1.80 -20.11
N SER A 539 8.07 2.14 -21.07
CA SER A 539 7.77 2.16 -22.51
C SER A 539 7.25 0.84 -23.10
N ASN A 540 7.45 -0.28 -22.40
CA ASN A 540 7.04 -1.63 -22.80
C ASN A 540 5.69 -2.08 -22.22
N GLY A 541 5.11 -1.33 -21.28
CA GLY A 541 3.88 -1.75 -20.61
C GLY A 541 4.02 -2.14 -19.15
N GLU A 542 5.23 -2.35 -18.62
CA GLU A 542 5.44 -2.74 -17.22
C GLU A 542 5.11 -1.56 -16.29
N SER A 543 4.33 -1.81 -15.23
CA SER A 543 4.08 -0.82 -14.16
C SER A 543 5.31 -0.70 -13.25
N SER A 544 5.41 0.42 -12.53
CA SER A 544 6.37 0.54 -11.44
C SER A 544 5.65 0.36 -10.11
N ASN A 545 6.19 -0.48 -9.22
CA ASN A 545 5.50 -0.86 -7.99
C ASN A 545 6.44 -0.73 -6.78
N LEU A 546 5.83 -0.57 -5.61
CA LEU A 546 6.45 -0.77 -4.31
C LEU A 546 5.75 -1.98 -3.67
N ASN A 547 6.49 -3.02 -3.34
CA ASN A 547 5.96 -4.23 -2.72
C ASN A 547 6.79 -4.53 -1.48
N THR A 548 6.18 -4.71 -0.31
CA THR A 548 6.94 -5.06 0.91
C THR A 548 6.86 -6.53 1.29
N GLY A 549 5.89 -7.26 0.74
CA GLY A 549 5.65 -8.68 0.94
C GLY A 549 5.16 -9.03 2.34
N ASP A 550 5.28 -10.30 2.76
CA ASP A 550 4.58 -10.76 3.97
C ASP A 550 5.24 -10.22 5.26
N GLY A 551 4.55 -9.41 6.06
CA GLY A 551 4.88 -9.25 7.47
C GLY A 551 4.30 -8.02 8.16
N GLY A 552 5.11 -7.24 8.86
CA GLY A 552 4.63 -6.21 9.80
C GLY A 552 5.08 -4.81 9.43
N ASP A 553 4.89 -4.46 8.17
CA ASP A 553 5.62 -3.42 7.47
C ASP A 553 5.15 -2.01 7.80
N ILE A 554 6.07 -1.05 7.66
CA ILE A 554 5.82 0.37 7.88
C ILE A 554 6.27 1.15 6.66
N ILE A 555 5.32 1.63 5.88
CA ILE A 555 5.57 2.43 4.68
C ILE A 555 5.19 3.88 4.95
N THR A 556 6.10 4.81 4.66
CA THR A 556 5.88 6.26 4.74
C THR A 556 6.22 6.92 3.42
N ILE A 557 5.20 7.42 2.73
CA ILE A 557 5.34 8.15 1.47
C ILE A 557 5.21 9.65 1.74
N LYS A 558 6.26 10.40 1.39
CA LYS A 558 6.40 11.84 1.68
C LYS A 558 6.24 12.71 0.43
N GLU A 559 6.16 14.02 0.68
CA GLU A 559 5.87 15.06 -0.30
C GLU A 559 6.67 14.95 -1.62
N GLY A 560 6.02 15.35 -2.72
CA GLY A 560 6.61 15.34 -4.05
C GLY A 560 6.67 13.96 -4.71
N THR A 561 6.30 12.89 -4.00
CA THR A 561 6.21 11.53 -4.54
C THR A 561 4.95 11.37 -5.38
N ILE A 562 5.08 10.73 -6.55
CA ILE A 562 4.02 10.55 -7.53
C ILE A 562 3.98 9.10 -7.98
N PHE A 563 2.86 8.42 -7.74
CA PHE A 563 2.52 7.14 -8.35
C PHE A 563 1.59 7.39 -9.52
N GLN A 564 1.90 6.89 -10.72
CA GLN A 564 1.07 7.10 -11.91
C GLN A 564 1.01 5.87 -12.82
N ASP A 565 0.06 5.85 -13.73
CA ASP A 565 -0.05 4.83 -14.79
C ASP A 565 -0.24 3.39 -14.28
N ASN A 566 -1.15 3.19 -13.31
CA ASN A 566 -1.43 1.91 -12.65
C ASN A 566 -0.23 1.34 -11.87
N SER A 567 0.55 2.24 -11.26
CA SER A 567 1.52 1.87 -10.23
C SER A 567 0.78 1.47 -8.94
N VAL A 568 1.36 0.53 -8.19
CA VAL A 568 0.73 -0.01 -6.98
C VAL A 568 1.71 0.01 -5.81
N ILE A 569 1.20 0.28 -4.61
CA ILE A 569 1.84 -0.07 -3.34
C ILE A 569 1.13 -1.33 -2.84
N THR A 570 1.85 -2.44 -2.63
CA THR A 570 1.33 -3.65 -1.99
C THR A 570 2.12 -3.93 -0.73
N THR A 571 1.45 -4.25 0.37
CA THR A 571 2.15 -4.62 1.61
C THR A 571 2.28 -6.14 1.66
N GLY A 572 1.24 -6.93 1.88
CA GLY A 572 1.33 -8.39 1.76
C GLY A 572 0.55 -9.07 2.88
N LEU A 573 0.92 -10.29 3.30
CA LEU A 573 0.28 -10.90 4.47
C LEU A 573 0.87 -10.35 5.78
N GLY A 574 0.05 -9.77 6.64
CA GLY A 574 0.43 -9.43 8.03
C GLY A 574 -0.17 -8.10 8.49
N ASN A 575 0.36 -7.46 9.54
CA ASN A 575 -0.30 -6.27 10.11
C ASN A 575 0.52 -5.03 9.81
N ASP A 576 0.17 -4.37 8.71
CA ASP A 576 0.95 -3.33 8.06
C ASP A 576 0.46 -1.92 8.39
N LYS A 577 1.36 -0.94 8.22
CA LYS A 577 1.10 0.48 8.46
C LYS A 577 1.54 1.30 7.26
N VAL A 578 0.60 1.98 6.61
CA VAL A 578 0.88 2.84 5.46
C VAL A 578 0.54 4.30 5.77
N TYR A 579 1.55 5.19 5.71
CA TYR A 579 1.40 6.63 5.90
C TYR A 579 1.62 7.37 4.58
N LEU A 580 0.60 8.05 4.08
CA LEU A 580 0.63 8.84 2.84
C LEU A 580 0.54 10.32 3.20
N GLU A 581 1.67 11.01 3.23
CA GLU A 581 1.76 12.40 3.69
C GLU A 581 1.26 13.43 2.66
N SER A 582 1.17 14.68 3.10
CA SER A 582 0.72 15.78 2.25
C SER A 582 1.63 16.00 1.05
N GLY A 583 1.03 16.27 -0.12
CA GLY A 583 1.76 16.51 -1.36
C GLY A 583 2.18 15.24 -2.12
N VAL A 584 1.75 14.06 -1.67
CA VAL A 584 1.82 12.80 -2.42
C VAL A 584 0.69 12.75 -3.45
N GLN A 585 0.97 12.23 -4.65
CA GLN A 585 -0.02 12.12 -5.74
C GLN A 585 -0.15 10.69 -6.27
N PHE A 586 -1.40 10.21 -6.39
CA PHE A 586 -1.75 8.92 -6.98
C PHE A 586 -2.60 9.15 -8.24
N ASN A 587 -1.99 9.10 -9.43
CA ASN A 587 -2.65 9.34 -10.71
C ASN A 587 -2.98 8.02 -11.42
N LYS A 588 -4.19 7.48 -11.17
CA LYS A 588 -4.57 6.08 -11.49
C LYS A 588 -3.63 5.07 -10.83
N ALA A 589 -3.40 5.22 -9.53
CA ALA A 589 -2.56 4.32 -8.74
C ALA A 589 -3.32 3.88 -7.48
N THR A 590 -2.90 2.78 -6.89
CA THR A 590 -3.61 2.13 -5.78
C THR A 590 -2.65 1.74 -4.66
N VAL A 591 -3.17 1.72 -3.44
CA VAL A 591 -2.53 1.13 -2.26
C VAL A 591 -3.37 -0.06 -1.82
N TRP A 592 -2.76 -1.22 -1.66
CA TRP A 592 -3.36 -2.47 -1.19
C TRP A 592 -2.54 -2.99 -0.01
N ALA A 593 -3.16 -3.20 1.14
CA ALA A 593 -2.46 -3.79 2.27
C ALA A 593 -2.53 -5.34 2.29
N ASP A 594 -3.49 -5.93 1.58
CA ASP A 594 -3.68 -7.39 1.43
C ASP A 594 -4.23 -8.04 2.72
N ASP A 595 -3.87 -9.27 3.13
CA ASP A 595 -4.53 -9.91 4.30
C ASP A 595 -3.83 -9.51 5.61
N GLY A 596 -4.56 -8.93 6.57
CA GLY A 596 -3.98 -8.29 7.74
C GLY A 596 -4.97 -7.55 8.63
N ASP A 597 -4.58 -7.22 9.86
CA ASP A 597 -5.25 -6.10 10.57
C ASP A 597 -4.44 -4.82 10.30
N ASP A 598 -4.70 -4.17 9.17
CA ASP A 598 -3.86 -3.11 8.61
C ASP A 598 -4.28 -1.70 9.01
N GLU A 599 -3.35 -0.75 8.94
CA GLU A 599 -3.58 0.65 9.27
C GLU A 599 -3.09 1.61 8.19
N ILE A 600 -4.02 2.23 7.45
CA ILE A 600 -3.72 3.16 6.35
C ILE A 600 -4.08 4.59 6.75
N HIS A 601 -3.10 5.49 6.78
CA HIS A 601 -3.25 6.93 7.06
C HIS A 601 -3.00 7.76 5.81
N VAL A 602 -4.04 8.45 5.34
CA VAL A 602 -3.97 9.40 4.21
C VAL A 602 -4.00 10.83 4.74
N ASN A 603 -2.82 11.44 4.86
CA ASN A 603 -2.56 12.72 5.52
C ASN A 603 -2.40 13.88 4.51
N GLY A 604 -3.38 14.09 3.63
CA GLY A 604 -3.36 15.18 2.66
C GLY A 604 -2.81 14.81 1.28
N ALA A 605 -2.78 13.51 0.96
CA ALA A 605 -2.46 13.02 -0.38
C ALA A 605 -3.60 13.28 -1.38
N GLU A 606 -3.28 13.28 -2.67
CA GLU A 606 -4.26 13.47 -3.75
C GLU A 606 -4.38 12.22 -4.63
N PHE A 607 -5.57 11.65 -4.71
CA PHE A 607 -5.92 10.52 -5.56
C PHE A 607 -6.72 11.01 -6.79
N ASN A 608 -6.14 10.83 -7.97
CA ASN A 608 -6.68 11.26 -9.26
C ASN A 608 -7.04 10.05 -10.11
N GLY A 609 -8.26 9.54 -9.91
CA GLY A 609 -8.74 8.28 -10.46
C GLY A 609 -9.98 8.42 -11.35
N PRO A 610 -9.86 8.95 -12.59
CA PRO A 610 -11.02 9.09 -13.47
C PRO A 610 -11.65 7.72 -13.76
N ARG A 611 -12.98 7.63 -13.60
CA ARG A 611 -13.81 6.42 -13.80
C ARG A 611 -13.64 5.32 -12.73
N GLY A 612 -13.26 5.68 -11.51
CA GLY A 612 -13.23 4.72 -10.39
C GLY A 612 -11.98 3.82 -10.36
N ILE A 613 -10.88 4.24 -10.98
CA ILE A 613 -9.62 3.51 -10.97
C ILE A 613 -8.67 4.16 -9.96
N GLY A 614 -8.08 3.36 -9.07
CA GLY A 614 -7.19 3.82 -8.01
C GLY A 614 -7.91 3.97 -6.66
N GLY A 615 -7.15 4.16 -5.60
CA GLY A 615 -7.70 4.25 -4.25
C GLY A 615 -6.83 3.58 -3.19
N VAL A 616 -7.47 3.25 -2.07
CA VAL A 616 -6.86 2.50 -0.97
C VAL A 616 -7.74 1.30 -0.64
N SER A 617 -7.10 0.18 -0.31
CA SER A 617 -7.75 -1.03 0.24
C SER A 617 -6.94 -1.48 1.45
N GLY A 618 -7.60 -1.80 2.55
CA GLY A 618 -6.98 -2.60 3.62
C GLY A 618 -6.75 -4.00 3.06
N GLY A 619 -7.81 -4.75 2.88
CA GLY A 619 -7.79 -6.11 2.35
C GLY A 619 -8.45 -6.98 3.40
N ALA A 620 -8.07 -8.25 3.58
CA ALA A 620 -8.83 -9.12 4.48
C ALA A 620 -8.40 -8.98 5.95
N GLY A 621 -9.29 -8.55 6.85
CA GLY A 621 -9.05 -8.53 8.29
C GLY A 621 -9.69 -7.31 8.97
N ASN A 622 -9.29 -6.93 10.19
CA ASN A 622 -9.91 -5.78 10.88
C ASN A 622 -9.12 -4.49 10.58
N ASP A 623 -9.36 -3.90 9.43
CA ASP A 623 -8.56 -2.80 8.90
C ASP A 623 -9.01 -1.44 9.41
N LYS A 624 -8.06 -0.50 9.45
CA LYS A 624 -8.28 0.89 9.86
C LYS A 624 -7.79 1.85 8.80
N ILE A 625 -8.71 2.59 8.20
CA ILE A 625 -8.40 3.55 7.14
C ILE A 625 -8.77 4.96 7.60
N PHE A 626 -7.76 5.81 7.74
CA PHE A 626 -7.88 7.21 8.15
C PHE A 626 -7.64 8.14 6.96
N ILE A 627 -8.70 8.80 6.47
CA ILE A 627 -8.64 9.86 5.48
C ILE A 627 -8.65 11.21 6.20
N ASN A 628 -7.49 11.83 6.36
CA ASN A 628 -7.28 13.02 7.19
C ASN A 628 -7.28 14.33 6.38
N ASP A 629 -7.24 15.47 7.10
CA ASP A 629 -7.43 16.82 6.53
C ASP A 629 -6.51 17.12 5.33
N GLY A 630 -7.09 17.74 4.31
CA GLY A 630 -6.38 18.15 3.09
C GLY A 630 -6.38 17.08 1.99
N THR A 631 -6.88 15.87 2.28
CA THR A 631 -6.91 14.77 1.32
C THR A 631 -7.94 15.01 0.21
N LYS A 632 -7.62 14.64 -1.03
CA LYS A 632 -8.55 14.78 -2.16
C LYS A 632 -8.64 13.51 -2.97
N PHE A 633 -9.86 13.06 -3.25
CA PHE A 633 -10.12 12.01 -4.23
C PHE A 633 -11.00 12.55 -5.35
N THR A 634 -10.58 12.36 -6.60
CA THR A 634 -11.36 12.66 -7.81
C THR A 634 -11.73 11.37 -8.54
N GLY A 635 -12.49 10.52 -7.84
CA GLY A 635 -12.78 9.15 -8.20
C GLY A 635 -11.91 8.13 -7.45
N GLY A 636 -12.21 6.85 -7.64
CA GLY A 636 -11.54 5.72 -7.00
C GLY A 636 -12.39 5.07 -5.92
N SER A 637 -11.76 4.20 -5.13
CA SER A 637 -12.40 3.49 -4.02
C SER A 637 -11.62 3.59 -2.71
N ILE A 638 -12.32 3.50 -1.59
CA ILE A 638 -11.76 3.32 -0.25
C ILE A 638 -12.41 2.04 0.27
N LEU A 639 -11.62 0.99 0.43
CA LEU A 639 -12.10 -0.37 0.64
C LEU A 639 -11.53 -0.92 1.96
N GLY A 640 -12.35 -1.51 2.82
CA GLY A 640 -11.87 -2.41 3.88
C GLY A 640 -11.47 -3.75 3.24
N ASP A 641 -12.33 -4.76 3.40
CA ASP A 641 -12.30 -6.11 2.81
C ASP A 641 -12.56 -6.21 1.28
N GLY A 642 -12.56 -5.08 0.57
CA GLY A 642 -12.99 -4.99 -0.83
C GLY A 642 -11.92 -5.36 -1.87
N GLY A 643 -11.40 -6.58 -1.89
CA GLY A 643 -10.43 -7.01 -2.89
C GLY A 643 -10.51 -8.50 -3.21
N ALA A 644 -10.27 -8.89 -4.46
CA ALA A 644 -10.09 -10.30 -4.81
C ALA A 644 -8.75 -10.79 -4.25
N THR A 645 -8.66 -10.99 -2.93
CA THR A 645 -7.52 -11.68 -2.34
C THR A 645 -7.52 -13.13 -2.85
N LEU A 646 -6.33 -13.63 -3.19
CA LEU A 646 -6.18 -14.86 -3.98
C LEU A 646 -6.47 -16.15 -3.20
N ASP A 647 -6.60 -16.08 -1.87
CA ASP A 647 -7.03 -17.18 -1.00
C ASP A 647 -7.22 -16.61 0.44
N PRO A 648 -8.37 -15.98 0.78
CA PRO A 648 -8.52 -15.33 2.08
C PRO A 648 -8.38 -16.36 3.21
N ILE A 649 -7.31 -16.23 4.01
CA ILE A 649 -7.09 -17.09 5.19
C ILE A 649 -7.94 -16.59 6.36
N ASN A 650 -8.09 -15.26 6.44
CA ASN A 650 -8.97 -14.59 7.38
C ASN A 650 -10.30 -14.30 6.67
N GLY A 651 -11.42 -14.61 7.32
CA GLY A 651 -12.74 -14.20 6.84
C GLY A 651 -12.91 -12.68 6.91
N PRO A 652 -14.08 -12.14 6.55
CA PRO A 652 -14.33 -10.69 6.65
C PRO A 652 -14.11 -10.19 8.09
N GLY A 653 -13.48 -9.03 8.23
CA GLY A 653 -13.16 -8.41 9.51
C GLY A 653 -13.96 -7.14 9.78
N ASN A 654 -13.84 -6.63 11.01
CA ASN A 654 -14.57 -5.45 11.47
C ASN A 654 -13.79 -4.18 11.09
N ASP A 655 -14.12 -3.60 9.95
CA ASP A 655 -13.36 -2.50 9.37
C ASP A 655 -13.79 -1.13 9.90
N GLU A 656 -12.81 -0.25 10.09
CA GLU A 656 -13.00 1.13 10.55
C GLU A 656 -12.50 2.14 9.50
N ILE A 657 -13.42 2.82 8.82
CA ILE A 657 -13.10 3.89 7.87
C ILE A 657 -13.45 5.24 8.49
N THR A 658 -12.45 6.06 8.79
CA THR A 658 -12.63 7.42 9.31
C THR A 658 -12.21 8.47 8.28
N ILE A 659 -13.13 9.38 7.94
CA ILE A 659 -12.91 10.50 7.03
C ILE A 659 -13.08 11.81 7.79
N SER A 660 -12.02 12.61 7.85
CA SER A 660 -12.01 13.83 8.65
C SER A 660 -11.37 15.03 7.95
N GLY A 661 -11.73 16.24 8.38
CA GLY A 661 -11.05 17.48 8.02
C GLY A 661 -11.80 18.36 7.02
N THR A 662 -11.83 19.67 7.31
CA THR A 662 -12.55 20.69 6.52
C THR A 662 -12.07 20.86 5.08
N ASN A 663 -10.81 20.49 4.81
CA ASN A 663 -10.17 20.56 3.50
C ASN A 663 -10.23 19.22 2.75
N THR A 664 -10.79 18.17 3.35
CA THR A 664 -10.94 16.86 2.74
C THR A 664 -12.11 16.88 1.74
N VAL A 665 -11.84 16.42 0.52
CA VAL A 665 -12.81 16.39 -0.59
C VAL A 665 -12.83 15.03 -1.28
N LEU A 666 -13.97 14.35 -1.23
CA LEU A 666 -14.24 13.11 -1.95
C LEU A 666 -15.28 13.39 -3.04
N ASP A 667 -14.92 13.26 -4.33
CA ASP A 667 -15.84 13.45 -5.46
C ASP A 667 -15.91 12.16 -6.29
N ASN A 668 -17.10 11.56 -6.39
CA ASN A 668 -17.36 10.32 -7.13
C ASN A 668 -16.54 9.11 -6.62
N VAL A 669 -16.44 8.96 -5.30
CA VAL A 669 -15.70 7.87 -4.63
C VAL A 669 -16.69 6.79 -4.16
N ASN A 670 -16.27 5.53 -4.20
CA ASN A 670 -16.99 4.44 -3.53
C ASN A 670 -16.27 4.07 -2.24
N ILE A 671 -16.98 4.05 -1.13
CA ILE A 671 -16.52 3.56 0.16
C ILE A 671 -17.26 2.24 0.42
N ASP A 672 -16.52 1.16 0.64
CA ASP A 672 -17.07 -0.19 0.85
C ASP A 672 -16.28 -0.86 1.97
N THR A 673 -16.89 -1.24 3.09
CA THR A 673 -16.15 -1.91 4.18
C THR A 673 -15.96 -3.40 3.89
N GLY A 674 -16.90 -4.07 3.21
CA GLY A 674 -16.53 -5.17 2.31
C GLY A 674 -16.85 -6.60 2.73
N ASP A 675 -18.03 -6.90 3.24
CA ASP A 675 -18.39 -8.27 3.64
C ASP A 675 -19.72 -8.80 3.04
N ALA A 676 -20.20 -8.16 1.97
CA ALA A 676 -21.54 -8.35 1.37
C ALA A 676 -21.97 -9.81 1.05
N ASN A 677 -21.06 -10.78 1.10
CA ASN A 677 -21.32 -12.20 0.84
C ASN A 677 -21.25 -13.12 2.08
N ALA A 678 -20.96 -12.59 3.27
CA ALA A 678 -20.79 -13.39 4.49
C ALA A 678 -22.08 -13.52 5.32
N VAL A 679 -22.39 -14.73 5.80
CA VAL A 679 -23.60 -14.98 6.61
C VAL A 679 -23.39 -14.47 8.04
N GLY A 680 -24.12 -13.41 8.40
CA GLY A 680 -24.06 -12.80 9.73
C GLY A 680 -23.05 -11.66 9.89
N GLY A 681 -22.26 -11.39 8.85
CA GLY A 681 -21.39 -10.22 8.65
C GLY A 681 -20.40 -9.83 9.75
N ALA A 682 -19.49 -8.92 9.43
CA ALA A 682 -18.68 -8.22 10.43
C ALA A 682 -19.45 -7.01 10.99
N LYS A 683 -18.93 -6.35 12.03
CA LYS A 683 -19.48 -5.08 12.48
C LYS A 683 -18.56 -3.95 12.02
N ASP A 684 -18.92 -3.33 10.92
CA ASP A 684 -18.12 -2.28 10.30
C ASP A 684 -18.52 -0.88 10.78
N THR A 685 -17.57 0.05 10.71
CA THR A 685 -17.79 1.45 11.11
C THR A 685 -17.27 2.42 10.05
N VAL A 686 -18.14 3.33 9.59
CA VAL A 686 -17.77 4.45 8.73
C VAL A 686 -18.07 5.77 9.43
N LYS A 687 -17.04 6.55 9.73
CA LYS A 687 -17.16 7.87 10.39
C LYS A 687 -16.76 9.01 9.45
N ILE A 688 -17.58 10.04 9.35
CA ILE A 688 -17.34 11.26 8.57
C ILE A 688 -17.46 12.49 9.46
N GLU A 689 -16.41 13.31 9.52
CA GLU A 689 -16.34 14.51 10.36
C GLU A 689 -15.77 15.70 9.56
N ASP A 690 -16.54 16.80 9.43
CA ASP A 690 -16.15 18.04 8.75
C ASP A 690 -15.81 17.97 7.23
N ALA A 691 -15.77 16.76 6.63
CA ALA A 691 -15.36 16.55 5.23
C ALA A 691 -16.45 16.87 4.19
N LYS A 692 -16.02 17.10 2.94
CA LYS A 692 -16.91 17.35 1.79
C LYS A 692 -16.99 16.11 0.89
N LEU A 693 -18.18 15.53 0.78
CA LEU A 693 -18.46 14.34 -0.04
C LEU A 693 -19.45 14.70 -1.15
N LYS A 694 -19.10 14.44 -2.40
CA LYS A 694 -19.93 14.73 -3.57
C LYS A 694 -20.07 13.49 -4.42
N TYR A 695 -21.31 13.05 -4.67
CA TYR A 695 -21.63 11.81 -5.38
C TYR A 695 -20.83 10.59 -4.88
N THR A 696 -20.53 10.58 -3.57
CA THR A 696 -19.76 9.51 -2.92
C THR A 696 -20.74 8.52 -2.33
N ASN A 697 -20.54 7.23 -2.62
CA ASN A 697 -21.38 6.16 -2.09
C ASN A 697 -20.66 5.49 -0.92
N ILE A 698 -21.41 5.10 0.10
CA ILE A 698 -20.94 4.32 1.24
C ILE A 698 -21.76 3.04 1.28
N ARG A 699 -21.07 1.92 1.45
CA ARG A 699 -21.65 0.61 1.71
C ARG A 699 -20.90 0.03 2.91
N SER A 700 -21.60 -0.37 3.96
CA SER A 700 -20.94 -1.18 5.01
C SER A 700 -21.01 -2.67 4.66
N GLY A 701 -22.20 -3.27 4.58
CA GLY A 701 -22.34 -4.61 4.00
C GLY A 701 -23.34 -5.48 4.73
N ASN A 702 -22.88 -6.58 5.33
CA ASN A 702 -23.68 -7.44 6.19
C ASN A 702 -23.21 -7.24 7.65
N GLY A 703 -24.00 -7.70 8.61
CA GLY A 703 -23.70 -7.53 10.04
C GLY A 703 -24.21 -6.20 10.59
N ASN A 704 -23.94 -5.92 11.86
CA ASN A 704 -24.60 -4.82 12.59
C ASN A 704 -23.74 -3.55 12.57
N ASP A 705 -23.82 -2.80 11.48
CA ASP A 705 -22.87 -1.75 11.12
C ASP A 705 -23.23 -0.36 11.67
N GLU A 706 -22.22 0.53 11.67
CA GLU A 706 -22.38 1.91 12.13
C GLU A 706 -21.86 2.95 11.12
N ILE A 707 -22.74 3.81 10.62
CA ILE A 707 -22.37 4.97 9.79
C ILE A 707 -22.64 6.25 10.57
N THR A 708 -21.58 7.01 10.90
CA THR A 708 -21.69 8.28 11.63
C THR A 708 -21.23 9.48 10.80
N ILE A 709 -22.09 10.48 10.63
CA ILE A 709 -21.82 11.75 9.94
C ILE A 709 -21.98 12.90 10.93
N THR A 710 -20.91 13.68 11.18
CA THR A 710 -20.91 14.72 12.23
C THR A 710 -20.10 15.96 11.85
N GLY A 711 -19.94 16.88 12.80
CA GLY A 711 -19.25 18.15 12.59
C GLY A 711 -19.95 19.01 11.54
N ASN A 712 -19.19 19.60 10.63
CA ASN A 712 -19.67 20.40 9.50
C ASN A 712 -19.60 19.61 8.17
N ALA A 713 -19.72 18.28 8.23
CA ALA A 713 -19.69 17.43 7.05
C ALA A 713 -20.73 17.89 6.01
N ASN A 714 -20.36 17.86 4.73
CA ASN A 714 -21.21 18.31 3.63
C ASN A 714 -21.31 17.23 2.56
N LEU A 715 -22.45 16.55 2.52
CA LEU A 715 -22.76 15.48 1.58
C LEU A 715 -23.70 16.04 0.50
N THR A 716 -23.34 15.85 -0.76
CA THR A 716 -24.18 16.23 -1.92
C THR A 716 -24.29 15.06 -2.89
N GLY A 717 -25.50 14.49 -3.02
CA GLY A 717 -25.71 13.23 -3.73
C GLY A 717 -25.17 12.03 -2.93
N GLY A 718 -25.13 10.87 -3.59
CA GLY A 718 -24.58 9.63 -3.03
C GLY A 718 -25.59 8.77 -2.27
N PHE A 719 -25.32 7.46 -2.26
CA PHE A 719 -26.07 6.46 -1.49
C PHE A 719 -25.23 5.97 -0.33
N ASN A 720 -25.74 6.10 0.89
CA ASN A 720 -25.10 5.62 2.11
C ASN A 720 -25.96 4.47 2.64
N ARG A 721 -25.51 3.24 2.38
CA ARG A 721 -26.25 2.00 2.60
C ARG A 721 -25.53 1.21 3.68
N SER A 722 -26.23 0.81 4.74
CA SER A 722 -25.62 -0.04 5.75
C SER A 722 -25.73 -1.53 5.37
N GLY A 723 -26.86 -1.97 4.84
CA GLY A 723 -27.02 -3.29 4.24
C GLY A 723 -27.75 -4.28 5.14
N SER A 724 -27.25 -5.51 5.30
CA SER A 724 -28.00 -6.55 6.02
C SER A 724 -27.52 -6.72 7.46
N GLY A 725 -28.27 -6.25 8.44
CA GLY A 725 -28.10 -6.48 9.86
C GLY A 725 -28.89 -5.46 10.66
N ASP A 726 -28.73 -5.44 11.98
CA ASP A 726 -29.36 -4.39 12.80
C ASP A 726 -28.44 -3.16 12.82
N ASP A 727 -28.60 -2.25 11.84
CA ASP A 727 -27.64 -1.19 11.57
C ASP A 727 -27.99 0.15 12.23
N THR A 728 -26.99 1.01 12.39
CA THR A 728 -27.15 2.38 12.90
C THR A 728 -26.54 3.43 11.98
N ILE A 729 -27.36 4.34 11.49
CA ILE A 729 -26.91 5.53 10.74
C ILE A 729 -27.20 6.79 11.58
N THR A 730 -26.15 7.49 12.03
CA THR A 730 -26.27 8.70 12.84
C THR A 730 -25.75 9.93 12.10
N VAL A 731 -26.58 10.97 12.01
CA VAL A 731 -26.21 12.28 11.46
C VAL A 731 -26.42 13.36 12.53
N SER A 732 -25.37 14.14 12.82
CA SER A 732 -25.37 15.11 13.92
C SER A 732 -24.52 16.36 13.62
N GLY A 733 -24.37 17.25 14.61
CA GLY A 733 -23.55 18.46 14.48
C GLY A 733 -24.22 19.54 13.62
N ASN A 734 -23.49 20.13 12.68
CA ASN A 734 -23.97 21.09 11.69
C ASN A 734 -23.93 20.49 10.27
N ALA A 735 -24.00 19.15 10.15
CA ALA A 735 -23.85 18.49 8.86
C ALA A 735 -24.95 18.93 7.87
N ILE A 736 -24.59 18.97 6.58
CA ILE A 736 -25.45 19.36 5.47
C ILE A 736 -25.59 18.17 4.52
N LEU A 737 -26.83 17.75 4.26
CA LEU A 737 -27.18 16.66 3.36
C LEU A 737 -28.02 17.23 2.22
N ASN A 738 -27.53 17.19 0.99
CA ASN A 738 -28.24 17.69 -0.19
C ASN A 738 -28.45 16.54 -1.19
N ASN A 739 -29.70 16.12 -1.40
CA ASN A 739 -30.04 14.96 -2.24
C ASN A 739 -29.26 13.69 -1.85
N THR A 740 -29.02 13.49 -0.56
CA THR A 740 -28.30 12.34 0.00
C THR A 740 -29.28 11.24 0.39
N TYR A 741 -28.91 9.99 0.15
CA TYR A 741 -29.73 8.82 0.49
C TYR A 741 -29.10 8.08 1.67
N LEU A 742 -29.89 7.79 2.71
CA LEU A 742 -29.51 6.97 3.86
C LEU A 742 -30.39 5.72 3.83
N GLN A 743 -29.81 4.52 3.86
CA GLN A 743 -30.53 3.26 3.66
C GLN A 743 -30.07 2.18 4.65
N GLY A 744 -30.99 1.63 5.44
CA GLY A 744 -30.78 0.47 6.32
C GLY A 744 -30.66 -0.83 5.51
N GLU A 745 -31.75 -1.22 4.84
CA GLU A 745 -31.94 -2.42 4.00
C GLU A 745 -32.58 -3.62 4.72
N GLN A 746 -31.83 -4.52 5.35
CA GLN A 746 -32.39 -5.75 5.94
C GLN A 746 -32.02 -5.86 7.42
N GLY A 747 -32.95 -5.73 8.34
CA GLY A 747 -32.73 -5.89 9.78
C GLY A 747 -33.44 -4.80 10.58
N SER A 748 -33.17 -4.67 11.87
CA SER A 748 -33.82 -3.66 12.72
C SER A 748 -33.00 -2.37 12.74
N ASP A 749 -33.21 -1.54 11.72
CA ASP A 749 -32.31 -0.43 11.43
C ASP A 749 -32.71 0.85 12.16
N THR A 750 -31.71 1.65 12.56
CA THR A 750 -31.94 2.95 13.21
C THR A 750 -31.23 4.08 12.49
N ILE A 751 -32.00 5.00 11.91
CA ILE A 751 -31.50 6.27 11.34
C ILE A 751 -31.79 7.40 12.33
N THR A 752 -30.76 8.12 12.78
CA THR A 752 -30.91 9.26 13.71
C THR A 752 -30.37 10.55 13.11
N ILE A 753 -31.21 11.58 13.02
CA ILE A 753 -30.86 12.94 12.60
C ILE A 753 -31.02 13.88 13.78
N SER A 754 -29.93 14.54 14.19
CA SER A 754 -29.88 15.32 15.44
C SER A 754 -29.04 16.60 15.30
N GLY A 755 -28.93 17.39 16.37
CA GLY A 755 -28.10 18.60 16.36
C GLY A 755 -28.71 19.72 15.51
N ASN A 756 -27.91 20.43 14.72
CA ASN A 756 -28.34 21.48 13.78
C ASN A 756 -28.24 21.03 12.31
N VAL A 757 -28.42 19.73 12.07
CA VAL A 757 -28.32 19.14 10.72
C VAL A 757 -29.32 19.79 9.77
N LYS A 758 -28.90 20.01 8.51
CA LYS A 758 -29.75 20.50 7.43
C LYS A 758 -29.80 19.48 6.32
N ALA A 759 -30.95 18.83 6.14
CA ALA A 759 -31.19 17.90 5.05
C ALA A 759 -32.15 18.53 4.03
N LYS A 760 -31.77 18.53 2.76
CA LYS A 760 -32.59 19.05 1.66
C LYS A 760 -32.70 18.01 0.55
N GLY A 761 -33.92 17.58 0.25
CA GLY A 761 -34.19 16.47 -0.66
C GLY A 761 -33.66 15.14 -0.11
N GLY A 762 -33.45 14.17 -1.00
CA GLY A 762 -32.95 12.84 -0.63
C GLY A 762 -34.02 11.92 -0.03
N ASN A 763 -33.59 10.76 0.44
CA ASN A 763 -34.46 9.72 0.97
C ASN A 763 -33.76 8.99 2.12
N PHE A 764 -34.43 8.93 3.27
CA PHE A 764 -34.00 8.18 4.45
C PHE A 764 -34.91 6.97 4.57
N ASN A 765 -34.39 5.80 4.19
CA ASN A 765 -35.13 4.54 4.14
C ASN A 765 -34.54 3.56 5.15
N THR A 766 -35.38 2.99 6.01
CA THR A 766 -34.94 1.93 6.92
C THR A 766 -34.90 0.57 6.24
N GLY A 767 -35.76 0.32 5.24
CA GLY A 767 -35.75 -0.95 4.49
C GLY A 767 -36.79 -1.93 5.04
N ALA A 768 -36.37 -3.18 5.23
CA ALA A 768 -37.17 -4.27 5.77
C ALA A 768 -36.48 -4.85 7.01
N GLY A 769 -37.23 -5.20 8.04
CA GLY A 769 -36.78 -5.92 9.23
C GLY A 769 -37.45 -5.42 10.52
N ALA A 770 -37.44 -6.23 11.58
CA ALA A 770 -38.56 -6.30 12.53
C ALA A 770 -38.90 -5.03 13.36
N ASN A 771 -37.99 -4.06 13.51
CA ASN A 771 -38.16 -2.93 14.44
C ASN A 771 -37.41 -1.65 14.01
N ASP A 772 -37.69 -1.21 12.80
CA ASP A 772 -37.05 -0.05 12.17
C ASP A 772 -37.38 1.29 12.85
N LYS A 773 -36.41 2.21 12.87
CA LYS A 773 -36.55 3.51 13.53
C LYS A 773 -35.93 4.64 12.72
N ILE A 774 -36.68 5.73 12.58
CA ILE A 774 -36.17 7.03 12.18
C ILE A 774 -36.39 8.03 13.33
N ASN A 775 -35.30 8.57 13.88
CA ASN A 775 -35.34 9.58 14.93
C ASN A 775 -34.87 10.93 14.39
N ILE A 776 -35.70 11.97 14.52
CA ILE A 776 -35.38 13.35 14.15
C ILE A 776 -35.52 14.21 15.41
N ASN A 777 -34.41 14.80 15.88
CA ASN A 777 -34.41 15.53 17.15
C ASN A 777 -33.47 16.76 17.13
N GLY A 778 -33.38 17.45 18.28
CA GLY A 778 -32.52 18.63 18.41
C GLY A 778 -33.09 19.83 17.67
N ASN A 779 -32.27 20.49 16.85
CA ASN A 779 -32.66 21.60 15.95
C ASN A 779 -32.53 21.18 14.47
N ALA A 780 -32.65 19.88 14.16
CA ALA A 780 -32.52 19.37 12.80
C ALA A 780 -33.61 19.95 11.88
N GLU A 781 -33.25 20.29 10.65
CA GLU A 781 -34.14 20.86 9.63
C GLU A 781 -34.14 19.96 8.40
N LEU A 782 -35.31 19.41 8.06
CA LEU A 782 -35.53 18.61 6.84
C LEU A 782 -36.42 19.40 5.87
N ASP A 783 -35.99 19.54 4.61
CA ASP A 783 -36.68 20.26 3.54
C ASP A 783 -36.83 19.39 2.29
N GLY A 784 -38.05 18.91 2.02
CA GLY A 784 -38.35 18.08 0.84
C GLY A 784 -37.74 16.68 0.87
N THR A 785 -37.28 16.20 2.03
CA THR A 785 -36.76 14.84 2.21
C THR A 785 -37.89 13.83 2.28
N THR A 786 -37.68 12.63 1.72
CA THR A 786 -38.58 11.49 1.89
C THR A 786 -38.11 10.61 3.05
N LEU A 787 -39.00 10.30 3.98
CA LEU A 787 -38.82 9.31 5.03
C LEU A 787 -39.58 8.04 4.62
N GLN A 788 -38.89 6.92 4.49
CA GLN A 788 -39.43 5.69 3.96
C GLN A 788 -39.22 4.53 4.94
N PHE A 789 -40.27 3.72 5.08
CA PHE A 789 -40.32 2.55 5.97
C PHE A 789 -40.74 1.32 5.17
N GLU A 790 -40.24 1.19 3.93
CA GLU A 790 -40.63 0.11 3.02
C GLU A 790 -39.49 -0.34 2.10
N GLY A 791 -39.43 -1.66 1.89
CA GLY A 791 -38.66 -2.40 0.88
C GLY A 791 -39.24 -3.82 0.78
N ASP A 792 -39.48 -4.35 -0.42
CA ASP A 792 -40.01 -5.71 -0.68
C ASP A 792 -41.19 -6.18 0.23
N LYS A 793 -42.18 -5.31 0.48
CA LYS A 793 -43.30 -5.57 1.42
C LYS A 793 -42.84 -5.90 2.85
N SER A 794 -42.13 -4.96 3.47
CA SER A 794 -41.78 -5.00 4.90
C SER A 794 -42.96 -5.50 5.75
N THR A 795 -42.73 -6.47 6.62
CA THR A 795 -43.74 -6.99 7.56
C THR A 795 -43.63 -6.33 8.92
N ASP A 796 -42.93 -5.21 8.98
CA ASP A 796 -42.23 -4.85 10.18
C ASP A 796 -42.83 -3.67 10.90
N LYS A 797 -42.61 -3.67 12.21
CA LYS A 797 -42.96 -2.52 13.01
C LYS A 797 -41.93 -1.43 12.76
N ALA A 798 -42.38 -0.24 12.37
CA ALA A 798 -41.49 0.91 12.24
C ALA A 798 -41.91 2.08 13.12
N THR A 799 -40.94 2.87 13.57
CA THR A 799 -41.16 4.04 14.42
C THR A 799 -40.51 5.30 13.86
N LEU A 800 -41.29 6.35 13.65
CA LEU A 800 -40.83 7.70 13.42
C LEU A 800 -40.95 8.52 14.70
N ASN A 801 -39.84 9.08 15.19
CA ASN A 801 -39.85 10.01 16.32
C ASN A 801 -39.38 11.40 15.88
N VAL A 802 -40.24 12.41 15.97
CA VAL A 802 -39.90 13.81 15.71
C VAL A 802 -40.02 14.57 17.02
N THR A 803 -38.90 15.07 17.56
CA THR A 803 -38.83 15.64 18.92
C THR A 803 -37.92 16.87 18.99
N GLY A 804 -37.87 17.54 20.14
CA GLY A 804 -37.05 18.74 20.32
C GLY A 804 -37.51 19.90 19.43
N ASN A 805 -36.62 20.81 19.04
CA ASN A 805 -36.93 21.91 18.13
C ASN A 805 -36.81 21.52 16.64
N ALA A 806 -36.93 20.22 16.29
CA ALA A 806 -36.82 19.77 14.91
C ALA A 806 -37.88 20.45 14.02
N VAL A 807 -37.52 20.74 12.78
CA VAL A 807 -38.38 21.41 11.79
C VAL A 807 -38.48 20.53 10.54
N LEU A 808 -39.71 20.24 10.12
CA LEU A 808 -40.00 19.54 8.87
C LEU A 808 -40.66 20.50 7.88
N LYS A 809 -40.17 20.55 6.65
CA LYS A 809 -40.70 21.37 5.56
C LYS A 809 -40.92 20.49 4.34
N ASP A 810 -42.16 20.40 3.88
CA ASP A 810 -42.55 19.63 2.69
C ASP A 810 -42.04 18.17 2.68
N VAL A 811 -41.91 17.56 3.86
CA VAL A 811 -41.44 16.17 4.02
C VAL A 811 -42.51 15.19 3.54
N THR A 812 -42.07 14.11 2.89
CA THR A 812 -42.92 12.99 2.48
C THR A 812 -42.64 11.78 3.38
N ILE A 813 -43.67 11.13 3.89
CA ILE A 813 -43.59 9.91 4.71
C ILE A 813 -44.31 8.80 3.94
N GLN A 814 -43.63 7.68 3.73
CA GLN A 814 -44.11 6.59 2.89
C GLN A 814 -43.93 5.22 3.56
N ALA A 815 -45.04 4.56 3.86
CA ALA A 815 -45.13 3.21 4.42
C ALA A 815 -46.21 2.35 3.73
N SER A 816 -46.78 2.81 2.60
CA SER A 816 -47.94 2.19 1.91
C SER A 816 -47.79 0.72 1.55
N GLN A 817 -46.56 0.25 1.36
CA GLN A 817 -46.28 -1.15 1.02
C GLN A 817 -45.97 -2.03 2.23
N SER A 818 -45.84 -1.43 3.42
CA SER A 818 -45.61 -2.15 4.68
C SER A 818 -46.86 -2.91 5.11
N LEU A 819 -46.66 -4.10 5.66
CA LEU A 819 -47.65 -4.97 6.30
C LEU A 819 -47.50 -4.98 7.83
N GLY A 820 -46.55 -4.22 8.39
CA GLY A 820 -46.33 -4.13 9.84
C GLY A 820 -46.78 -2.79 10.42
N GLU A 821 -46.89 -2.73 11.76
CA GLU A 821 -47.44 -1.58 12.47
C GLU A 821 -46.55 -0.33 12.36
N GLN A 822 -47.13 0.85 12.15
CA GLN A 822 -46.38 2.11 12.08
C GLN A 822 -46.66 3.00 13.30
N TYR A 823 -45.61 3.52 13.94
CA TYR A 823 -45.73 4.44 15.07
C TYR A 823 -45.07 5.77 14.70
N MET A 824 -45.87 6.82 14.51
CA MET A 824 -45.42 8.14 14.07
C MET A 824 -45.67 9.18 15.15
N ASN A 825 -44.61 9.56 15.88
CA ASN A 825 -44.66 10.50 16.99
C ASN A 825 -44.19 11.89 16.55
N PHE A 826 -45.08 12.87 16.57
CA PHE A 826 -44.81 14.28 16.28
C PHE A 826 -44.85 15.11 17.57
N HIS A 827 -43.75 15.09 18.33
CA HIS A 827 -43.61 15.73 19.65
C HIS A 827 -42.60 16.89 19.65
N GLN A 828 -42.35 17.47 18.49
CA GLN A 828 -41.46 18.63 18.33
C GLN A 828 -42.09 19.93 18.85
N SER A 829 -41.26 20.86 19.35
CA SER A 829 -41.61 22.26 19.58
C SER A 829 -41.41 23.14 18.33
N GLY A 830 -40.66 22.64 17.33
CA GLY A 830 -40.54 23.26 16.01
C GLY A 830 -41.79 23.04 15.14
N GLU A 831 -41.79 23.57 13.93
CA GLU A 831 -42.90 23.37 12.98
C GLU A 831 -42.74 22.04 12.22
N ALA A 832 -43.76 21.17 12.24
CA ALA A 832 -43.81 19.99 11.36
C ALA A 832 -44.80 20.18 10.21
N LYS A 833 -44.28 20.52 9.02
CA LYS A 833 -45.02 20.55 7.76
C LYS A 833 -44.78 19.28 6.96
N VAL A 834 -45.79 18.41 6.90
CA VAL A 834 -45.76 17.15 6.16
C VAL A 834 -46.58 17.32 4.88
N LYS A 835 -45.95 17.06 3.74
CA LYS A 835 -46.58 17.18 2.41
C LYS A 835 -47.35 15.93 2.02
N SER A 836 -46.92 14.76 2.46
CA SER A 836 -47.58 13.49 2.16
C SER A 836 -47.29 12.53 3.29
N LEU A 837 -48.31 11.83 3.75
CA LEU A 837 -48.21 10.77 4.75
C LEU A 837 -49.09 9.63 4.29
N MET A 838 -48.42 8.54 3.96
CA MET A 838 -49.00 7.29 3.47
C MET A 838 -48.62 6.22 4.50
N GLY A 839 -49.60 5.81 5.30
CA GLY A 839 -49.51 4.77 6.32
C GLY A 839 -49.37 3.36 5.74
N SER A 840 -49.48 2.32 6.57
CA SER A 840 -49.27 0.92 6.17
C SER A 840 -50.57 0.20 5.81
N GLN A 841 -50.49 -1.10 5.49
CA GLN A 841 -51.67 -1.96 5.33
C GLN A 841 -52.05 -2.65 6.67
N ASN A 842 -51.59 -2.11 7.80
CA ASN A 842 -51.80 -2.60 9.15
C ASN A 842 -51.94 -1.39 10.10
N LYS A 843 -52.10 -1.63 11.41
CA LYS A 843 -52.29 -0.59 12.41
C LYS A 843 -51.23 0.52 12.33
N ASP A 844 -51.70 1.73 12.09
CA ASP A 844 -50.93 2.96 12.16
C ASP A 844 -51.33 3.79 13.39
N VAL A 845 -50.34 4.25 14.14
CA VAL A 845 -50.51 5.12 15.31
C VAL A 845 -49.81 6.44 15.05
N ILE A 846 -50.58 7.52 14.89
CA ILE A 846 -50.09 8.88 14.71
C ILE A 846 -50.33 9.67 15.99
N ASP A 847 -49.27 9.90 16.77
CA ASP A 847 -49.33 10.62 18.04
C ASP A 847 -48.74 12.04 17.93
N ILE A 848 -49.59 13.05 18.07
CA ILE A 848 -49.27 14.46 17.81
C ILE A 848 -49.35 15.25 19.12
N ALA A 849 -48.19 15.70 19.61
CA ALA A 849 -48.06 16.56 20.78
C ALA A 849 -47.44 17.94 20.46
N GLY A 850 -46.85 18.09 19.28
CA GLY A 850 -46.32 19.33 18.72
C GLY A 850 -47.20 19.88 17.59
N ASP A 851 -46.92 21.13 17.15
CA ASP A 851 -47.65 21.73 16.03
C ASP A 851 -47.42 20.96 14.73
N PHE A 852 -48.53 20.56 14.08
CA PHE A 852 -48.53 19.70 12.89
C PHE A 852 -49.41 20.29 11.79
N THR A 853 -48.88 20.40 10.57
CA THR A 853 -49.62 20.85 9.40
C THR A 853 -49.40 19.90 8.23
N TYR A 854 -50.49 19.32 7.73
CA TYR A 854 -50.51 18.60 6.47
C TYR A 854 -50.73 19.59 5.31
N THR A 855 -49.80 19.64 4.35
CA THR A 855 -49.77 20.68 3.31
C THR A 855 -50.24 20.24 1.94
N ASN A 856 -50.55 18.95 1.72
CA ASN A 856 -50.99 18.47 0.40
C ASN A 856 -52.32 19.11 -0.02
N VAL A 857 -52.33 19.71 -1.21
CA VAL A 857 -53.55 20.26 -1.81
C VAL A 857 -54.03 19.29 -2.87
N GLY A 858 -54.97 18.42 -2.50
CA GLY A 858 -55.65 17.50 -3.42
C GLY A 858 -55.70 16.05 -2.95
N ASN A 859 -54.78 15.65 -2.07
CA ASN A 859 -54.80 14.35 -1.40
C ASN A 859 -54.91 14.55 0.11
N ASN A 860 -55.45 13.57 0.81
CA ASN A 860 -55.51 13.54 2.26
C ASN A 860 -54.31 12.75 2.81
N LEU A 861 -54.08 12.85 4.11
CA LEU A 861 -53.29 11.88 4.87
C LEU A 861 -54.05 10.55 4.82
N GLN A 862 -53.36 9.44 4.54
CA GLN A 862 -54.00 8.13 4.42
C GLN A 862 -53.31 7.15 5.37
N THR A 863 -54.05 6.49 6.25
CA THR A 863 -53.55 5.32 7.02
C THR A 863 -53.88 3.99 6.31
N TYR A 864 -54.67 4.04 5.23
CA TYR A 864 -55.05 2.92 4.36
C TYR A 864 -55.90 1.83 5.01
N GLY A 865 -55.35 0.99 5.89
CA GLY A 865 -56.15 -0.06 6.51
C GLY A 865 -55.46 -0.70 7.69
N GLY A 866 -56.25 -1.16 8.67
CA GLY A 866 -55.76 -1.53 10.00
C GLY A 866 -56.75 -1.07 11.05
N ASP A 867 -56.43 -1.22 12.34
CA ASP A 867 -57.18 -0.56 13.41
C ASP A 867 -56.41 0.70 13.84
N ASP A 868 -56.59 1.79 13.12
CA ASP A 868 -55.70 2.94 13.12
C ASP A 868 -56.02 3.95 14.23
N GLU A 869 -55.02 4.71 14.67
CA GLU A 869 -55.16 5.69 15.75
C GLU A 869 -54.54 7.03 15.37
N ILE A 870 -55.33 8.11 15.40
CA ILE A 870 -54.82 9.49 15.43
C ILE A 870 -55.08 10.08 16.80
N LYS A 871 -54.01 10.45 17.50
CA LYS A 871 -54.07 11.07 18.83
C LYS A 871 -53.45 12.46 18.80
N MET A 872 -54.18 13.45 19.29
CA MET A 872 -53.74 14.84 19.38
C MET A 872 -53.79 15.28 20.84
N HIS A 873 -52.66 15.72 21.39
CA HIS A 873 -52.58 16.16 22.79
C HIS A 873 -51.52 17.23 23.06
N GLY A 874 -51.26 17.52 24.34
CA GLY A 874 -50.11 18.33 24.77
C GLY A 874 -50.19 19.84 24.43
N GLY A 875 -51.35 20.34 23.99
CA GLY A 875 -51.50 21.72 23.52
C GLY A 875 -51.19 21.92 22.03
N ALA A 876 -50.99 20.84 21.26
CA ALA A 876 -50.70 20.88 19.83
C ALA A 876 -51.76 21.66 19.03
N THR A 877 -51.31 22.39 18.00
CA THR A 877 -52.18 22.88 16.93
C THR A 877 -52.04 22.01 15.69
N VAL A 878 -53.14 21.37 15.28
CA VAL A 878 -53.17 20.41 14.17
C VAL A 878 -54.04 20.94 13.03
N LYS A 879 -53.48 20.93 11.82
CA LYS A 879 -54.19 21.17 10.57
C LYS A 879 -54.01 20.00 9.61
N VAL A 880 -55.06 19.22 9.37
CA VAL A 880 -54.99 17.98 8.59
C VAL A 880 -56.27 17.70 7.82
N LYS A 881 -56.13 17.05 6.66
CA LYS A 881 -57.20 16.28 6.03
C LYS A 881 -56.77 14.82 6.07
N ALA A 882 -57.50 13.95 6.75
CA ALA A 882 -57.14 12.55 6.95
C ALA A 882 -58.27 11.62 6.51
N ASP A 883 -57.90 10.51 5.88
CA ASP A 883 -58.70 9.34 5.54
C ASP A 883 -58.12 8.16 6.35
N MET A 884 -58.90 7.60 7.26
CA MET A 884 -58.47 6.52 8.15
C MET A 884 -58.61 5.13 7.49
N GLY A 885 -59.48 5.00 6.48
CA GLY A 885 -59.60 3.76 5.72
C GLY A 885 -60.56 2.72 6.32
N GLU A 886 -60.27 1.45 6.10
CA GLU A 886 -61.11 0.35 6.61
C GLU A 886 -60.54 -0.18 7.93
N GLY A 887 -61.35 -0.37 8.98
CA GLY A 887 -60.79 -0.69 10.30
C GLY A 887 -61.73 -0.60 11.49
N ILE A 888 -61.18 -0.70 12.69
CA ILE A 888 -61.76 -0.09 13.90
C ILE A 888 -60.85 1.05 14.30
N ASP A 889 -61.16 2.23 13.80
CA ASP A 889 -60.30 3.40 13.90
C ASP A 889 -60.64 4.27 15.10
N THR A 890 -59.63 4.94 15.65
CA THR A 890 -59.77 5.80 16.82
C THR A 890 -59.17 7.18 16.61
N LEU A 891 -60.03 8.21 16.68
CA LEU A 891 -59.61 9.61 16.76
C LEU A 891 -59.70 10.10 18.21
N THR A 892 -58.60 10.59 18.76
CA THR A 892 -58.58 11.20 20.11
C THR A 892 -58.05 12.62 20.07
N ILE A 893 -58.83 13.58 20.58
CA ILE A 893 -58.44 14.98 20.74
C ILE A 893 -58.49 15.31 22.24
N ASP A 894 -57.33 15.55 22.84
CA ASP A 894 -57.18 15.75 24.30
C ASP A 894 -56.30 16.96 24.63
N ASN A 895 -56.88 18.07 25.06
CA ASN A 895 -56.14 19.32 25.29
C ASN A 895 -55.30 19.75 24.06
N ALA A 896 -55.88 19.67 22.85
CA ALA A 896 -55.26 20.08 21.59
C ALA A 896 -56.24 20.89 20.73
N THR A 897 -55.71 21.66 19.77
CA THR A 897 -56.51 22.41 18.80
C THR A 897 -56.50 21.72 17.44
N LEU A 898 -57.66 21.25 16.98
CA LEU A 898 -57.88 20.80 15.61
C LEU A 898 -58.49 21.99 14.83
N LYS A 899 -57.83 22.43 13.76
CA LYS A 899 -58.21 23.66 13.06
C LYS A 899 -58.22 23.50 11.54
N ASP A 900 -59.23 24.03 10.87
CA ASP A 900 -59.38 24.01 9.40
C ASP A 900 -59.18 22.59 8.83
N SER A 901 -59.72 21.58 9.52
CA SER A 901 -59.35 20.19 9.34
C SER A 901 -60.54 19.30 8.98
N GLN A 902 -60.26 18.16 8.37
CA GLN A 902 -61.23 17.12 8.07
C GLN A 902 -60.65 15.77 8.46
N VAL A 903 -61.39 14.95 9.20
CA VAL A 903 -61.02 13.55 9.45
C VAL A 903 -62.19 12.69 8.99
N ASN A 904 -61.94 11.80 8.04
CA ASN A 904 -62.86 10.78 7.60
C ASN A 904 -62.41 9.47 8.25
N MET A 905 -63.26 8.87 9.07
CA MET A 905 -63.02 7.56 9.67
C MET A 905 -63.28 6.44 8.66
N ASP A 906 -64.04 6.73 7.59
CA ASP A 906 -64.27 5.86 6.42
C ASP A 906 -65.09 4.59 6.70
N GLY A 907 -64.52 3.41 6.89
CA GLY A 907 -65.29 2.17 7.03
C GLY A 907 -64.92 1.39 8.28
N GLY A 908 -65.86 1.09 9.16
CA GLY A 908 -65.48 0.52 10.45
C GLY A 908 -66.51 0.64 11.55
N ASN A 909 -66.16 0.20 12.76
CA ASN A 909 -66.97 0.50 13.96
C ASN A 909 -66.16 1.44 14.85
N ASP A 910 -66.11 2.70 14.46
CA ASP A 910 -65.05 3.61 14.84
C ASP A 910 -65.34 4.36 16.13
N LYS A 911 -64.30 4.98 16.69
CA LYS A 911 -64.36 5.69 17.96
C LYS A 911 -63.77 7.08 17.87
N VAL A 912 -64.56 8.07 18.25
CA VAL A 912 -64.11 9.45 18.36
C VAL A 912 -64.18 9.91 19.81
N TYR A 913 -63.06 10.39 20.36
CA TYR A 913 -62.98 10.93 21.71
C TYR A 913 -62.61 12.42 21.67
N ILE A 914 -63.56 13.28 22.03
CA ILE A 914 -63.35 14.72 22.18
C ILE A 914 -63.29 15.03 23.67
N ASN A 915 -62.09 15.10 24.22
CA ASN A 915 -61.85 15.24 25.66
C ASN A 915 -61.80 16.71 26.11
N ALA A 916 -61.78 16.92 27.43
CA ALA A 916 -61.70 18.25 28.01
C ALA A 916 -60.44 19.00 27.53
N GLY A 917 -60.61 20.28 27.18
CA GLY A 917 -59.52 21.11 26.63
C GLY A 917 -59.31 20.98 25.12
N ALA A 918 -60.00 20.06 24.43
CA ALA A 918 -60.02 20.04 22.97
C ALA A 918 -60.63 21.33 22.40
N ASN A 919 -60.09 21.84 21.30
CA ASN A 919 -60.60 23.02 20.60
C ASN A 919 -60.75 22.73 19.10
N LEU A 920 -61.99 22.68 18.64
CA LEU A 920 -62.35 22.38 17.26
C LEU A 920 -62.81 23.68 16.58
N THR A 921 -62.06 24.16 15.59
CA THR A 921 -62.39 25.38 14.83
C THR A 921 -62.36 25.13 13.32
N GLY A 922 -63.49 25.27 12.63
CA GLY A 922 -63.57 24.98 11.19
C GLY A 922 -63.25 23.53 10.86
N THR A 923 -63.72 22.59 11.69
CA THR A 923 -63.36 21.17 11.63
C THR A 923 -64.54 20.30 11.24
N ARG A 924 -64.29 19.24 10.49
CA ARG A 924 -65.31 18.23 10.17
C ARG A 924 -64.75 16.84 10.53
N ILE A 925 -65.51 16.06 11.28
CA ILE A 925 -65.17 14.68 11.62
C ILE A 925 -66.32 13.84 11.09
N TYR A 926 -66.05 12.95 10.14
CA TYR A 926 -67.02 12.09 9.49
C TYR A 926 -66.77 10.66 9.95
N THR A 927 -67.76 10.02 10.57
CA THR A 927 -67.59 8.66 11.13
C THR A 927 -67.67 7.57 10.07
N GLY A 928 -68.27 7.84 8.91
CA GLY A 928 -68.26 6.89 7.80
C GLY A 928 -69.32 5.79 7.89
N ASP A 929 -69.01 4.62 7.34
CA ASP A 929 -69.91 3.47 7.28
C ASP A 929 -69.68 2.53 8.48
N GLY A 930 -70.71 2.33 9.33
CA GLY A 930 -70.72 1.24 10.31
C GLY A 930 -71.45 1.56 11.62
N GLU A 931 -71.02 0.98 12.75
CA GLU A 931 -71.60 1.27 14.07
C GLU A 931 -70.64 2.11 14.92
N ASP A 932 -70.63 3.41 14.65
CA ASP A 932 -69.61 4.31 15.23
C ASP A 932 -70.02 4.89 16.57
N LYS A 933 -69.01 5.24 17.38
CA LYS A 933 -69.21 5.84 18.71
C LYS A 933 -68.44 7.12 18.88
N VAL A 934 -69.16 8.22 19.11
CA VAL A 934 -68.59 9.53 19.40
C VAL A 934 -68.80 9.87 20.88
N TYR A 935 -67.73 10.21 21.58
CA TYR A 935 -67.76 10.63 22.99
C TYR A 935 -67.31 12.08 23.13
N VAL A 936 -68.26 12.98 23.37
CA VAL A 936 -68.00 14.39 23.67
C VAL A 936 -67.92 14.56 25.19
N ARG A 937 -66.69 14.57 25.72
CA ARG A 937 -66.38 14.71 27.16
C ARG A 937 -66.05 16.15 27.57
N GLY A 938 -65.84 17.04 26.60
CA GLY A 938 -65.59 18.46 26.82
C GLY A 938 -65.04 19.14 25.56
N GLY A 939 -64.57 20.37 25.70
CA GLY A 939 -63.92 21.13 24.62
C GLY A 939 -64.66 22.40 24.23
N THR A 940 -64.16 23.08 23.18
CA THR A 940 -64.79 24.25 22.57
C THR A 940 -64.96 24.04 21.08
N PHE A 941 -66.11 24.45 20.54
CA PHE A 941 -66.48 24.25 19.15
C PHE A 941 -66.78 25.59 18.48
N SER A 942 -66.34 25.75 17.24
CA SER A 942 -66.69 26.89 16.39
C SER A 942 -66.63 26.45 14.94
N GLU A 943 -67.76 26.49 14.25
CA GLU A 943 -67.88 25.98 12.88
C GLU A 943 -67.41 24.51 12.78
N ALA A 944 -67.85 23.67 13.71
CA ALA A 944 -67.44 22.27 13.82
C ALA A 944 -68.58 21.30 13.47
N GLU A 945 -68.30 20.25 12.72
CA GLU A 945 -69.27 19.23 12.32
C GLU A 945 -68.81 17.84 12.77
N ILE A 946 -69.73 17.09 13.37
CA ILE A 946 -69.64 15.65 13.60
C ILE A 946 -70.65 15.01 12.63
N GLY A 947 -70.14 14.47 11.54
CA GLY A 947 -70.89 13.74 10.52
C GLY A 947 -71.02 12.26 10.88
N LEU A 948 -72.23 11.72 10.85
CA LEU A 948 -72.52 10.31 11.21
C LEU A 948 -72.64 9.38 9.98
N ASP A 949 -72.72 9.96 8.78
CA ASP A 949 -72.74 9.24 7.50
C ASP A 949 -73.73 8.05 7.44
N LYS A 950 -73.29 6.78 7.40
CA LYS A 950 -74.18 5.61 7.29
C LYS A 950 -74.02 4.67 8.48
N GLY A 951 -75.09 3.93 8.78
CA GLY A 951 -75.07 2.82 9.72
C GLY A 951 -75.81 3.15 11.01
N LYS A 952 -75.34 2.62 12.15
CA LYS A 952 -76.02 2.82 13.44
C LYS A 952 -75.10 3.49 14.45
N ASN A 953 -75.10 4.81 14.44
CA ASN A 953 -74.10 5.57 15.17
C ASN A 953 -74.60 6.01 16.54
N GLU A 954 -73.67 6.15 17.49
CA GLU A 954 -73.97 6.54 18.85
C GLU A 954 -73.15 7.77 19.27
N VAL A 955 -73.81 8.92 19.46
CA VAL A 955 -73.18 10.14 19.97
C VAL A 955 -73.51 10.32 21.44
N ASN A 956 -72.49 10.29 22.30
CA ASN A 956 -72.59 10.50 23.73
C ASN A 956 -72.01 11.87 24.11
N ILE A 957 -72.88 12.80 24.49
CA ILE A 957 -72.49 14.06 25.11
C ILE A 957 -72.47 13.84 26.62
N GLU A 958 -71.27 13.70 27.17
CA GLU A 958 -71.02 13.23 28.53
C GLU A 958 -71.27 14.31 29.59
N SER A 959 -71.45 13.86 30.83
CA SER A 959 -71.73 14.75 31.97
C SER A 959 -70.66 15.85 32.12
N GLY A 960 -71.11 17.11 32.19
CA GLY A 960 -70.24 18.29 32.29
C GLY A 960 -69.70 18.82 30.96
N ALA A 961 -69.92 18.12 29.84
CA ALA A 961 -69.52 18.59 28.52
C ALA A 961 -70.48 19.67 27.98
N VAL A 962 -69.95 20.58 27.17
CA VAL A 962 -70.73 21.58 26.43
C VAL A 962 -70.46 21.38 24.94
N PHE A 963 -71.46 20.90 24.21
CA PHE A 963 -71.41 20.77 22.76
C PHE A 963 -72.14 21.94 22.12
N GLY A 964 -71.47 22.66 21.19
CA GLY A 964 -72.09 23.83 20.60
C GLY A 964 -71.18 24.97 20.19
N ASP A 965 -71.66 25.80 19.27
CA ASP A 965 -70.87 26.90 18.75
C ASP A 965 -70.64 27.99 19.80
N ARG A 966 -69.39 28.43 19.90
CA ARG A 966 -69.01 29.56 20.77
C ARG A 966 -69.70 30.86 20.33
N ASP A 967 -69.95 31.02 19.04
CA ASP A 967 -70.74 32.11 18.46
C ASP A 967 -72.21 31.73 18.38
N ALA A 968 -73.09 32.62 18.84
CA ALA A 968 -74.54 32.43 18.70
C ALA A 968 -75.06 32.83 17.30
N GLY A 969 -74.21 33.41 16.45
CA GLY A 969 -74.53 33.79 15.08
C GLY A 969 -74.94 32.59 14.23
N LEU A 970 -76.02 32.76 13.47
CA LEU A 970 -76.50 31.77 12.51
C LEU A 970 -75.74 31.87 11.18
N ASN A 971 -75.70 30.79 10.42
CA ASN A 971 -75.18 30.72 9.06
C ASN A 971 -76.16 31.36 8.05
N ALA A 972 -75.83 31.33 6.75
CA ALA A 972 -76.69 31.87 5.69
C ALA A 972 -78.03 31.14 5.50
N PHE A 973 -78.17 29.94 6.08
CA PHE A 973 -79.38 29.11 6.09
C PHE A 973 -80.21 29.27 7.37
N ASN A 974 -79.86 30.23 8.25
CA ASN A 974 -80.45 30.42 9.57
C ASN A 974 -80.28 29.21 10.52
N GLU A 975 -79.17 28.49 10.39
CA GLU A 975 -78.81 27.37 11.26
C GLU A 975 -77.59 27.74 12.12
N HIS A 976 -77.43 27.07 13.26
CA HIS A 976 -76.17 27.17 13.99
C HIS A 976 -75.02 26.54 13.21
N LYS A 977 -73.78 27.02 13.38
CA LYS A 977 -72.64 26.57 12.57
C LYS A 977 -71.94 25.32 13.10
N THR A 978 -72.35 24.82 14.26
CA THR A 978 -71.83 23.58 14.86
C THR A 978 -72.90 22.49 14.83
N TYR A 979 -72.56 21.32 14.31
CA TYR A 979 -73.51 20.28 13.90
C TYR A 979 -73.13 18.90 14.45
N ILE A 980 -74.15 18.14 14.87
CA ILE A 980 -74.16 16.68 14.71
C ILE A 980 -75.12 16.41 13.56
N ARG A 981 -74.67 15.71 12.52
CA ARG A 981 -75.45 15.60 11.29
C ARG A 981 -75.22 14.28 10.58
N SER A 982 -76.28 13.69 10.03
CA SER A 982 -76.19 12.56 9.08
C SER A 982 -76.40 13.06 7.65
N ASP A 983 -76.24 12.21 6.65
CA ASP A 983 -76.38 12.61 5.24
C ASP A 983 -77.84 12.51 4.77
N HIS A 984 -78.36 13.51 4.04
CA HIS A 984 -79.78 13.64 3.65
C HIS A 984 -80.33 12.51 2.76
N GLY A 985 -79.49 11.55 2.34
CA GLY A 985 -79.85 10.44 1.46
C GLY A 985 -79.67 9.07 2.08
N ASN A 986 -79.35 9.00 3.38
CA ASN A 986 -79.11 7.76 4.10
C ASN A 986 -80.29 7.46 5.05
N ASP A 987 -80.65 6.18 5.16
CA ASP A 987 -81.61 5.68 6.15
C ASP A 987 -80.83 5.16 7.39
N SER A 988 -79.99 5.99 8.01
CA SER A 988 -79.13 5.63 9.15
C SER A 988 -79.89 5.66 10.47
N GLU A 989 -79.69 4.67 11.34
CA GLU A 989 -80.37 4.65 12.65
C GLU A 989 -79.43 5.20 13.73
N ASP A 990 -79.57 6.47 14.08
CA ASP A 990 -78.63 7.15 14.97
C ASP A 990 -79.18 7.31 16.39
N THR A 991 -78.31 7.09 17.38
CA THR A 991 -78.60 7.31 18.80
C THR A 991 -77.80 8.48 19.34
N ILE A 992 -78.48 9.54 19.78
CA ILE A 992 -77.87 10.71 20.40
C ILE A 992 -78.26 10.77 21.88
N ASN A 993 -77.25 10.78 22.76
CA ASN A 993 -77.41 10.83 24.20
C ASN A 993 -76.86 12.15 24.76
N VAL A 994 -77.75 13.01 25.26
CA VAL A 994 -77.40 14.20 26.06
C VAL A 994 -77.51 13.84 27.53
N LYS A 995 -76.41 13.37 28.13
CA LYS A 995 -76.42 12.82 29.50
C LYS A 995 -76.67 13.89 30.57
N ALA A 996 -77.06 13.45 31.77
CA ALA A 996 -77.30 14.34 32.90
C ALA A 996 -76.08 15.24 33.19
N GLY A 997 -76.32 16.56 33.24
CA GLY A 997 -75.28 17.58 33.43
C GLY A 997 -74.50 17.97 32.17
N ALA A 998 -74.79 17.38 31.00
CA ALA A 998 -74.30 17.84 29.70
C ALA A 998 -75.14 19.01 29.18
N THR A 999 -74.57 19.85 28.31
CA THR A 999 -75.27 20.96 27.65
C THR A 999 -75.06 20.95 26.14
N VAL A 1000 -76.14 21.00 25.37
CA VAL A 1000 -76.15 21.33 23.94
C VAL A 1000 -76.54 22.80 23.78
N LYS A 1001 -75.73 23.60 23.11
CA LYS A 1001 -75.96 25.05 23.03
C LYS A 1001 -75.55 25.67 21.70
N ASN A 1002 -76.40 26.48 21.07
CA ASN A 1002 -76.09 27.07 19.76
C ASN A 1002 -75.62 25.99 18.76
N ALA A 1003 -76.35 24.88 18.69
CA ALA A 1003 -75.99 23.74 17.85
C ALA A 1003 -77.20 23.27 17.01
N GLU A 1004 -76.89 22.53 15.96
CA GLU A 1004 -77.86 21.75 15.20
C GLU A 1004 -77.61 20.26 15.42
N ILE A 1005 -78.67 19.48 15.60
CA ILE A 1005 -78.64 18.02 15.55
C ILE A 1005 -79.62 17.60 14.45
N GLN A 1006 -79.13 16.95 13.40
CA GLN A 1006 -79.89 16.69 12.17
C GLN A 1006 -79.60 15.26 11.65
N THR A 1007 -80.45 14.28 11.95
CA THR A 1007 -80.23 12.87 11.54
C THR A 1007 -80.89 12.52 10.20
N TYR A 1008 -81.87 13.30 9.76
CA TYR A 1008 -82.56 13.26 8.47
C TYR A 1008 -83.34 12.00 8.11
N GLY A 1009 -82.80 10.79 8.25
CA GLY A 1009 -83.46 9.58 7.77
C GLY A 1009 -83.01 8.32 8.50
N GLY A 1010 -83.96 7.42 8.79
CA GLY A 1010 -83.77 6.19 9.57
C GLY A 1010 -84.56 6.22 10.87
N GLU A 1011 -84.60 5.13 11.65
CA GLU A 1011 -85.27 5.14 12.96
C GLU A 1011 -84.30 5.64 14.03
N ASP A 1012 -84.41 6.92 14.38
CA ASP A 1012 -83.48 7.60 15.27
C ASP A 1012 -83.94 7.61 16.73
N THR A 1013 -82.96 7.64 17.64
CA THR A 1013 -83.20 7.75 19.08
C THR A 1013 -82.45 8.93 19.68
N LEU A 1014 -83.16 9.87 20.29
CA LEU A 1014 -82.59 10.98 21.04
C LEU A 1014 -82.97 10.88 22.52
N ASN A 1015 -81.98 10.72 23.40
CA ASN A 1015 -82.15 10.72 24.85
C ASN A 1015 -81.62 12.02 25.45
N ILE A 1016 -82.46 12.78 26.14
CA ILE A 1016 -82.10 14.05 26.77
C ILE A 1016 -82.31 13.96 28.28
N ASP A 1017 -81.23 13.76 29.03
CA ASP A 1017 -81.18 13.89 30.49
C ASP A 1017 -80.50 15.22 30.93
N GLY A 1018 -79.83 15.91 30.00
CA GLY A 1018 -79.11 17.16 30.22
C GLY A 1018 -79.90 18.42 29.85
N THR A 1019 -79.21 19.42 29.32
CA THR A 1019 -79.79 20.72 28.95
C THR A 1019 -79.57 21.04 27.47
N VAL A 1020 -80.60 21.53 26.78
CA VAL A 1020 -80.54 22.01 25.38
C VAL A 1020 -80.97 23.48 25.36
N ILE A 1021 -80.12 24.40 24.86
CA ILE A 1021 -80.37 25.85 24.86
C ILE A 1021 -80.05 26.47 23.51
N ASN A 1022 -80.96 27.29 22.97
CA ASN A 1022 -80.81 27.91 21.64
C ASN A 1022 -80.25 26.93 20.59
N SER A 1023 -80.83 25.73 20.49
CA SER A 1023 -80.34 24.70 19.58
C SER A 1023 -81.53 24.03 18.89
N ASN A 1024 -81.36 23.64 17.64
CA ASN A 1024 -82.42 22.99 16.88
C ASN A 1024 -82.07 21.52 16.67
N ILE A 1025 -83.06 20.67 16.86
CA ILE A 1025 -82.96 19.23 16.67
C ILE A 1025 -84.03 18.83 15.65
N LYS A 1026 -83.63 18.09 14.61
CA LYS A 1026 -84.51 17.59 13.55
C LYS A 1026 -84.16 16.13 13.25
N LEU A 1027 -85.11 15.22 13.37
CA LEU A 1027 -84.83 13.79 13.20
C LEU A 1027 -85.13 13.31 11.77
N GLY A 1028 -86.19 13.84 11.15
CA GLY A 1028 -86.43 13.68 9.72
C GLY A 1028 -87.39 12.53 9.44
N SER A 1029 -87.08 11.63 8.52
CA SER A 1029 -87.98 10.54 8.12
C SER A 1029 -87.64 9.24 8.85
N GLY A 1030 -88.64 8.59 9.42
CA GLY A 1030 -88.47 7.35 10.18
C GLY A 1030 -89.39 7.34 11.38
N ASN A 1031 -89.48 6.23 12.11
CA ASN A 1031 -90.26 6.22 13.35
C ASN A 1031 -89.35 6.61 14.52
N ASP A 1032 -89.19 7.90 14.76
CA ASP A 1032 -88.18 8.38 15.69
C ASP A 1032 -88.65 8.34 17.14
N THR A 1033 -87.69 8.23 18.05
CA THR A 1033 -87.94 8.25 19.49
C THR A 1033 -87.14 9.34 20.18
N VAL A 1034 -87.83 10.33 20.76
CA VAL A 1034 -87.23 11.32 21.66
C VAL A 1034 -87.61 11.02 23.10
N SER A 1035 -86.65 10.75 23.98
CA SER A 1035 -86.88 10.57 25.41
C SER A 1035 -86.33 11.75 26.21
N ILE A 1036 -87.18 12.47 26.93
CA ILE A 1036 -86.79 13.57 27.80
C ILE A 1036 -86.87 13.12 29.26
N GLY A 1037 -85.71 12.98 29.88
CA GLY A 1037 -85.53 12.49 31.23
C GLY A 1037 -85.87 13.49 32.33
N LYS A 1038 -85.87 12.99 33.56
CA LYS A 1038 -86.25 13.79 34.73
C LYS A 1038 -85.21 14.87 35.02
N ASN A 1039 -85.67 16.13 35.14
CA ASN A 1039 -84.86 17.35 35.27
C ASN A 1039 -84.07 17.75 34.01
N ALA A 1040 -84.32 17.12 32.87
CA ALA A 1040 -83.82 17.64 31.60
C ALA A 1040 -84.49 19.00 31.29
N SER A 1041 -83.79 19.86 30.55
CA SER A 1041 -84.27 21.22 30.27
C SER A 1041 -84.10 21.57 28.79
N ILE A 1042 -85.19 21.99 28.15
CA ILE A 1042 -85.19 22.57 26.81
C ILE A 1042 -85.51 24.06 26.95
N ASP A 1043 -84.51 24.93 26.75
CA ASP A 1043 -84.61 26.37 27.04
C ASP A 1043 -84.18 27.27 25.86
N GLY A 1044 -84.37 28.57 26.00
CA GLY A 1044 -84.05 29.58 24.99
C GLY A 1044 -84.94 29.43 23.76
N SER A 1045 -84.35 29.54 22.56
CA SER A 1045 -85.04 29.31 21.29
C SER A 1045 -85.01 27.85 20.81
N SER A 1046 -84.68 26.88 21.68
CA SER A 1046 -84.51 25.49 21.23
C SER A 1046 -85.82 24.85 20.78
N THR A 1047 -85.74 24.04 19.72
CA THR A 1047 -86.84 23.23 19.20
C THR A 1047 -86.38 21.81 18.90
N ILE A 1048 -87.32 20.87 19.02
CA ILE A 1048 -87.16 19.47 18.64
C ILE A 1048 -88.26 19.15 17.62
N ASP A 1049 -87.89 18.55 16.51
CA ASP A 1049 -88.77 18.19 15.40
C ASP A 1049 -88.56 16.69 15.13
N GLY A 1050 -89.62 15.88 15.26
CA GLY A 1050 -89.62 14.45 14.90
C GLY A 1050 -89.42 14.34 13.40
N GLY A 1051 -90.48 14.57 12.64
CA GLY A 1051 -90.37 14.91 11.23
C GLY A 1051 -91.49 14.30 10.41
N ASP A 1052 -91.14 13.36 9.53
CA ASP A 1052 -92.08 12.57 8.75
C ASP A 1052 -92.27 11.18 9.39
N ASP A 1053 -93.38 10.50 9.10
CA ASP A 1053 -93.77 9.19 9.66
C ASP A 1053 -94.40 9.23 11.08
N ILE A 1054 -94.13 8.28 11.98
CA ILE A 1054 -94.80 8.19 13.30
C ILE A 1054 -93.78 8.31 14.41
N ASP A 1055 -93.70 9.51 14.98
CA ASP A 1055 -92.69 9.82 15.98
C ASP A 1055 -93.22 9.72 17.41
N THR A 1056 -92.35 9.25 18.30
CA THR A 1056 -92.64 9.03 19.71
C THR A 1056 -91.86 9.98 20.61
N LEU A 1057 -92.58 10.87 21.29
CA LEU A 1057 -92.04 11.66 22.40
C LEU A 1057 -92.31 10.95 23.74
N LYS A 1058 -91.27 10.53 24.44
CA LYS A 1058 -91.32 9.98 25.80
C LYS A 1058 -90.90 11.03 26.81
N ILE A 1059 -91.64 11.19 27.90
CA ILE A 1059 -91.30 12.14 28.96
C ILE A 1059 -91.34 11.48 30.33
N ALA A 1060 -90.42 11.87 31.21
CA ALA A 1060 -90.33 11.36 32.59
C ALA A 1060 -90.82 12.37 33.66
N ASP A 1061 -91.22 13.57 33.22
CA ASP A 1061 -91.77 14.66 34.03
C ASP A 1061 -92.73 15.50 33.17
N GLY A 1062 -93.86 15.93 33.74
CA GLY A 1062 -94.89 16.72 33.05
C GLY A 1062 -94.52 18.18 32.81
N SER A 1063 -93.31 18.63 33.18
CA SER A 1063 -92.85 20.02 33.08
C SER A 1063 -92.38 20.44 31.68
N ILE A 1064 -92.64 19.65 30.64
CA ILE A 1064 -92.21 19.93 29.26
C ILE A 1064 -93.05 21.06 28.66
N ASP A 1065 -92.38 21.99 27.99
CA ASP A 1065 -93.00 23.03 27.17
C ASP A 1065 -93.25 22.47 25.77
N PHE A 1066 -94.49 22.02 25.53
CA PHE A 1066 -94.88 21.41 24.26
C PHE A 1066 -94.80 22.35 23.05
N SER A 1067 -94.67 23.67 23.26
CA SER A 1067 -94.48 24.61 22.14
C SER A 1067 -93.10 24.48 21.45
N ARG A 1068 -92.20 23.69 22.05
CA ARG A 1068 -90.83 23.45 21.57
C ARG A 1068 -90.67 22.13 20.84
N VAL A 1069 -91.68 21.26 20.85
CA VAL A 1069 -91.68 19.99 20.14
C VAL A 1069 -92.64 20.06 18.95
N LYS A 1070 -92.31 19.41 17.84
CA LYS A 1070 -93.10 19.40 16.61
C LYS A 1070 -93.01 18.03 15.95
N ASN A 1071 -94.04 17.71 15.15
CA ASN A 1071 -94.20 16.46 14.42
C ASN A 1071 -93.97 15.22 15.30
N PHE A 1072 -94.83 15.05 16.30
CA PHE A 1072 -94.92 13.86 17.15
C PHE A 1072 -96.36 13.34 17.20
N GLU A 1073 -96.56 12.15 16.68
CA GLU A 1073 -97.86 11.48 16.59
C GLU A 1073 -98.14 10.62 17.83
N LYS A 1074 -97.11 10.35 18.64
CA LYS A 1074 -97.21 9.59 19.88
C LYS A 1074 -96.51 10.29 21.04
N LEU A 1075 -97.23 10.40 22.16
CA LEU A 1075 -96.75 10.83 23.47
C LEU A 1075 -96.80 9.64 24.44
N ASP A 1076 -95.65 9.23 24.97
CA ASP A 1076 -95.50 8.10 25.87
C ASP A 1076 -95.15 8.59 27.29
N LEU A 1077 -96.05 8.32 28.23
CA LEU A 1077 -96.01 8.74 29.63
C LEU A 1077 -95.63 7.59 30.56
N THR A 1078 -95.25 6.43 30.00
CA THR A 1078 -95.00 5.24 30.81
C THR A 1078 -93.77 5.36 31.73
N GLN A 1079 -92.96 6.41 31.58
CA GLN A 1079 -91.84 6.73 32.45
C GLN A 1079 -92.23 7.79 33.49
N GLY A 1080 -92.06 7.48 34.78
CA GLY A 1080 -92.39 8.41 35.87
C GLY A 1080 -93.89 8.52 36.15
N ASN A 1081 -94.26 9.56 36.88
CA ASN A 1081 -95.66 9.93 37.13
C ASN A 1081 -95.87 11.31 36.52
N ASN A 1082 -96.74 11.41 35.52
CA ASN A 1082 -96.85 12.60 34.70
C ASN A 1082 -98.19 13.30 34.92
N ASP A 1083 -98.13 14.59 35.28
CA ASP A 1083 -99.28 15.50 35.33
C ASP A 1083 -99.17 16.49 34.15
N ILE A 1084 -99.93 16.24 33.09
CA ILE A 1084 -99.81 16.99 31.83
C ILE A 1084 -101.05 17.81 31.57
N ASN A 1085 -100.85 19.04 31.10
CA ASN A 1085 -101.92 19.88 30.59
C ASN A 1085 -101.79 19.98 29.07
N LEU A 1086 -102.84 19.61 28.33
CA LEU A 1086 -102.89 19.69 26.88
C LEU A 1086 -104.04 20.58 26.43
N SER A 1087 -103.71 21.66 25.72
CA SER A 1087 -104.66 22.47 24.96
C SER A 1087 -104.75 21.96 23.51
N VAL A 1088 -105.78 22.41 22.78
CA VAL A 1088 -105.87 22.14 21.34
C VAL A 1088 -104.65 22.69 20.60
N LYS A 1089 -104.14 23.85 21.03
CA LYS A 1089 -102.95 24.46 20.45
C LYS A 1089 -101.70 23.59 20.65
N ASP A 1090 -101.51 23.02 21.84
CA ASP A 1090 -100.34 22.17 22.12
C ASP A 1090 -100.33 20.94 21.21
N VAL A 1091 -101.50 20.35 20.94
CA VAL A 1091 -101.61 19.23 20.00
C VAL A 1091 -101.34 19.69 18.56
N LEU A 1092 -101.91 20.82 18.13
CA LEU A 1092 -101.67 21.39 16.79
C LEU A 1092 -100.21 21.79 16.55
N ASP A 1093 -99.53 22.27 17.58
CA ASP A 1093 -98.12 22.63 17.51
C ASP A 1093 -97.23 21.38 17.47
N MET A 1094 -97.62 20.33 18.20
CA MET A 1094 -96.83 19.11 18.36
C MET A 1094 -97.03 18.08 17.25
N THR A 1095 -98.20 17.96 16.63
CA THR A 1095 -98.46 16.93 15.60
C THR A 1095 -98.33 17.48 14.18
N ASP A 1096 -98.22 16.59 13.19
CA ASP A 1096 -98.30 16.93 11.78
C ASP A 1096 -99.70 17.47 11.33
N SER A 1097 -99.87 17.64 10.00
CA SER A 1097 -101.12 18.12 9.40
C SER A 1097 -102.36 17.23 9.62
N ASN A 1098 -102.18 15.99 10.08
CA ASN A 1098 -103.28 15.09 10.46
C ASN A 1098 -103.88 15.43 11.83
N ASN A 1099 -103.18 16.26 12.63
CA ASN A 1099 -103.65 16.77 13.92
C ASN A 1099 -104.06 15.65 14.90
N LYS A 1100 -103.33 14.53 14.89
CA LYS A 1100 -103.66 13.32 15.64
C LYS A 1100 -102.53 12.93 16.59
N LEU A 1101 -102.85 12.78 17.87
CA LEU A 1101 -101.89 12.36 18.90
C LEU A 1101 -102.40 11.11 19.63
N ARG A 1102 -101.54 10.10 19.73
CA ARG A 1102 -101.72 8.94 20.62
C ARG A 1102 -101.02 9.18 21.94
N ILE A 1103 -101.68 8.88 23.05
CA ILE A 1103 -101.13 9.01 24.39
C ILE A 1103 -101.21 7.65 25.08
N ASP A 1104 -100.04 7.08 25.36
CA ASP A 1104 -99.87 5.87 26.16
C ASP A 1104 -99.36 6.26 27.55
N GLY A 1105 -99.95 5.73 28.61
CA GLY A 1105 -99.43 5.92 29.96
C GLY A 1105 -99.77 4.76 30.90
N ASN A 1106 -99.72 5.03 32.20
CA ASN A 1106 -100.06 4.09 33.26
C ASN A 1106 -101.09 4.71 34.23
N GLY A 1107 -101.66 3.87 35.11
CA GLY A 1107 -102.78 4.27 35.97
C GLY A 1107 -102.51 5.42 36.95
N ASP A 1108 -101.24 5.83 37.11
CA ASP A 1108 -100.80 6.94 37.97
C ASP A 1108 -100.58 8.25 37.19
N ASP A 1109 -100.71 8.23 35.86
CA ASP A 1109 -100.59 9.42 35.00
C ASP A 1109 -101.92 10.17 34.89
N HIS A 1110 -101.82 11.50 34.80
CA HIS A 1110 -102.95 12.42 34.66
C HIS A 1110 -102.78 13.32 33.44
N VAL A 1111 -103.75 13.26 32.52
CA VAL A 1111 -103.82 14.18 31.37
C VAL A 1111 -105.03 15.08 31.52
N THR A 1112 -104.78 16.38 31.61
CA THR A 1112 -105.81 17.41 31.73
C THR A 1112 -106.03 18.10 30.39
N LEU A 1113 -107.21 17.91 29.79
CA LEU A 1113 -107.60 18.50 28.52
C LEU A 1113 -108.23 19.88 28.75
N GLN A 1114 -107.65 20.91 28.12
CA GLN A 1114 -108.08 22.29 28.34
C GLN A 1114 -109.19 22.74 27.37
N GLY A 1115 -110.04 23.64 27.88
CA GLY A 1115 -110.97 24.45 27.09
C GLY A 1115 -112.44 24.28 27.44
N GLY A 1116 -112.74 23.84 28.67
CA GLY A 1116 -114.06 23.71 29.25
C GLY A 1116 -114.55 22.26 29.33
N ILE A 1117 -115.14 21.88 30.46
CA ILE A 1117 -115.79 20.58 30.67
C ILE A 1117 -116.81 20.28 29.56
N GLY A 1118 -116.68 19.13 28.90
CA GLY A 1118 -117.57 18.65 27.85
C GLY A 1118 -117.31 19.25 26.46
N THR A 1119 -116.23 20.00 26.27
CA THR A 1119 -115.86 20.58 24.97
C THR A 1119 -115.06 19.64 24.07
N TRP A 1120 -114.48 18.59 24.65
CA TRP A 1120 -113.88 17.49 23.90
C TRP A 1120 -114.93 16.40 23.68
N ASN A 1121 -115.17 16.03 22.42
CA ASN A 1121 -116.11 14.97 22.08
C ASN A 1121 -115.44 13.61 22.31
N LYS A 1122 -115.76 12.99 23.44
CA LYS A 1122 -115.33 11.64 23.79
C LYS A 1122 -116.18 10.59 23.08
N SER A 1123 -115.54 9.65 22.37
CA SER A 1123 -116.20 8.48 21.78
C SER A 1123 -116.70 7.53 22.87
N ALA A 1124 -117.93 7.02 22.72
CA ALA A 1124 -118.53 6.09 23.67
C ALA A 1124 -117.93 4.67 23.61
N ILE A 1125 -117.28 4.32 22.49
CA ILE A 1125 -116.62 3.03 22.27
C ILE A 1125 -115.15 3.32 21.95
N PRO A 1126 -114.20 2.63 22.61
CA PRO A 1126 -112.80 2.69 22.23
C PRO A 1126 -112.59 2.33 20.75
N ASN A 1127 -111.51 2.80 20.14
CA ASN A 1127 -111.15 2.39 18.78
C ASN A 1127 -110.74 0.90 18.74
N SER A 1128 -110.44 0.37 17.55
CA SER A 1128 -110.04 -1.03 17.35
C SER A 1128 -108.82 -1.46 18.18
N ASP A 1129 -107.99 -0.50 18.58
CA ASP A 1129 -106.72 -0.71 19.26
C ASP A 1129 -106.85 -0.51 20.79
N GLY A 1130 -108.08 -0.25 21.27
CA GLY A 1130 -108.41 -0.12 22.69
C GLY A 1130 -108.22 1.29 23.27
N TYR A 1131 -108.00 2.32 22.46
CA TYR A 1131 -107.84 3.71 22.90
C TYR A 1131 -109.18 4.42 23.05
N THR A 1132 -109.29 5.27 24.07
CA THR A 1132 -110.40 6.23 24.19
C THR A 1132 -110.13 7.42 23.29
N VAL A 1133 -111.03 7.69 22.35
CA VAL A 1133 -110.87 8.77 21.36
C VAL A 1133 -111.57 10.05 21.84
N TYR A 1134 -110.85 11.17 21.86
CA TYR A 1134 -111.37 12.52 22.10
C TYR A 1134 -111.17 13.37 20.85
N THR A 1135 -112.16 14.16 20.43
CA THR A 1135 -112.06 15.04 19.26
C THR A 1135 -112.54 16.44 19.58
N LYS A 1136 -111.84 17.46 19.07
CA LYS A 1136 -112.24 18.86 19.23
C LYS A 1136 -111.89 19.65 17.98
N THR A 1137 -112.87 20.41 17.48
CA THR A 1137 -112.70 21.29 16.32
C THR A 1137 -112.47 22.71 16.80
N GLU A 1138 -111.35 23.31 16.42
CA GLU A 1138 -111.02 24.71 16.70
C GLU A 1138 -110.64 25.41 15.39
N GLY A 1139 -111.45 26.39 14.98
CA GLY A 1139 -111.34 26.99 13.65
C GLY A 1139 -111.62 25.99 12.52
N SER A 1140 -110.68 25.84 11.59
CA SER A 1140 -110.74 24.88 10.46
C SER A 1140 -110.08 23.52 10.75
N HIS A 1141 -109.46 23.35 11.92
CA HIS A 1141 -108.71 22.15 12.26
C HIS A 1141 -109.52 21.27 13.22
N THR A 1142 -109.44 19.95 13.03
CA THR A 1142 -110.01 18.96 13.95
C THR A 1142 -108.88 18.18 14.58
N VAL A 1143 -108.71 18.32 15.89
CA VAL A 1143 -107.73 17.58 16.67
C VAL A 1143 -108.33 16.27 17.16
N THR A 1144 -107.56 15.19 17.06
CA THR A 1144 -107.92 13.86 17.55
C THR A 1144 -106.90 13.37 18.56
N LEU A 1145 -107.34 13.06 19.78
CA LEU A 1145 -106.54 12.41 20.80
C LEU A 1145 -106.99 10.96 20.98
N GLU A 1146 -106.06 10.02 20.95
CA GLU A 1146 -106.28 8.62 21.29
C GLU A 1146 -105.55 8.31 22.59
N ILE A 1147 -106.26 8.19 23.71
CA ILE A 1147 -105.66 8.07 25.05
C ILE A 1147 -105.94 6.69 25.64
N LYS A 1148 -104.91 6.06 26.22
CA LYS A 1148 -105.00 4.73 26.82
C LYS A 1148 -104.24 4.64 28.15
N ASP A 1149 -104.85 3.95 29.11
CA ASP A 1149 -104.29 3.64 30.43
C ASP A 1149 -103.85 4.86 31.27
N VAL A 1150 -104.46 6.04 31.04
CA VAL A 1150 -104.22 7.32 31.75
C VAL A 1150 -105.52 7.85 32.38
N VAL A 1151 -105.44 8.58 33.50
CA VAL A 1151 -106.60 9.28 34.09
C VAL A 1151 -106.79 10.64 33.41
N VAL A 1152 -107.91 10.82 32.71
CA VAL A 1152 -108.21 12.05 31.96
C VAL A 1152 -109.13 12.99 32.74
N HIS A 1153 -108.73 14.25 32.88
CA HIS A 1153 -109.54 15.35 33.43
C HIS A 1153 -109.86 16.37 32.33
N GLU A 1154 -111.03 17.02 32.36
CA GLU A 1154 -111.36 18.15 31.48
C GLU A 1154 -111.59 19.40 32.32
N ILE A 1155 -110.99 20.54 31.95
CA ILE A 1155 -111.14 21.82 32.66
C ILE A 1155 -111.48 23.00 31.75
#